data_AF-A0A2J5HYE3-F1
#
_entry.id   AF-A0A2J5HYE3-F1
#
_cell.length_a   1.000
_cell.length_b   1.000
_cell.length_c   1.000
_cell.angle_alpha   90.00
_cell.angle_beta   90.00
_cell.angle_gamma   90.00
#
_symmetry.space_group_name_H-M   'P 1'
#
loop_
_entity.id
_entity.type
_entity.pdbx_description
1 polymer ?
#
loop_
_entity_poly.entity_id
_entity_poly.type
_entity_poly.pdbx_seq_one_letter_code
_entity_poly.pdbx_strand_id
1 'polypeptide(L)'
;MRFTTLHLALGLYTAGALGLAVRQENTNENKDQTGNARDTSWQKLTCNEHNIGNSGVQLSERWGIARADNAWALALQNWKAHKENPDHRKNFTGDFAVTFGAKDGFNCEDIGNDNCNDIIECDDAKAGPAGSIILNSFAALHMLYSELHTSVYNAATGLSPSAFVQAFAPNSGNERQMVATIIDAVSMVFTFGIASGFHGLEQGLMKIPDIVKSAGGKGNKTPTPPSSNQQPSTSQEQSTSQEQSTSQEQSTSQQQSTSQQQSSDGGSSTEEEGHNQRRSNRRWAGPQDSEEEIEMTSTTNSAGSSRPTTPVQNDNGDDPERQQQQQQQQQQQQQQQQQQQQKSDGGRKFEGKGFALDLAYGITGNLGAWMKDRVMPNDEGLQNLETVDKALAQSVTSLGDAFTAYVKDLFSGEGDKPEQLLKLTGKGAIMDVGVDLGRVTDSTRKLLGAKMIQAAWSVAPEGAGAHPFILKTDEPCGQDGNMIIPGGYDKFIPHDDMRKARACYNNKTVLLLHGWRKGAGVPQAMTGGWGANLLIGVDQLDEKNKELAGITRDDIAFSAMMNYEKHNNSNTAMGKALDIDTVIGDLQSKQFDMSDYEAAIRTPGLWNIPVCENDRGSLERNIRTMDPQNSNYWPCNTAPDSNYNGKGTNVHVNNGCIVVEGTGICGKSLRGGGPGMKHSSTLVKDTDDGSGRTKARIYAKIVDRKDSDKTYANCDGEFSWPSDYEDVYFGEDNKLYDSKSQEIKTDQGEEQVCNDHTNNDAPLVDNPYFYEN
;
A
#
# COMPACT_ATOMS: atom_id res chain seq x y z
N MET A 1 7.73 5.39 12.85
CA MET A 1 7.95 4.58 14.09
C MET A 1 6.66 4.14 14.80
N ARG A 2 5.90 5.00 15.51
CA ARG A 2 4.67 4.52 16.22
C ARG A 2 3.62 3.92 15.26
N PHE A 3 3.52 4.43 14.04
CA PHE A 3 2.66 3.88 12.98
C PHE A 3 3.19 2.57 12.38
N THR A 4 4.52 2.41 12.32
CA THR A 4 5.19 1.32 11.59
C THR A 4 4.82 -0.04 12.18
N THR A 5 5.06 -0.24 13.47
CA THR A 5 4.88 -1.53 14.14
C THR A 5 3.42 -2.00 14.11
N LEU A 6 2.46 -1.07 14.14
CA LEU A 6 1.04 -1.38 14.03
C LEU A 6 0.68 -1.93 12.64
N HIS A 7 1.13 -1.28 11.56
CA HIS A 7 0.90 -1.75 10.18
C HIS A 7 1.65 -3.04 9.88
N LEU A 8 2.79 -3.25 10.52
CA LEU A 8 3.60 -4.47 10.44
C LEU A 8 2.89 -5.66 11.12
N ALA A 9 2.40 -5.45 12.34
CA ALA A 9 1.67 -6.46 13.10
C ALA A 9 0.32 -6.78 12.46
N LEU A 10 -0.49 -5.76 12.11
CA LEU A 10 -1.73 -5.97 11.36
C LEU A 10 -1.43 -6.62 10.01
N GLY A 11 -0.48 -6.13 9.22
CA GLY A 11 -0.17 -6.66 7.89
C GLY A 11 0.21 -8.14 7.90
N LEU A 12 1.00 -8.59 8.88
CA LEU A 12 1.31 -10.01 9.06
C LEU A 12 0.10 -10.82 9.53
N TYR A 13 -0.71 -10.28 10.44
CA TYR A 13 -1.89 -10.98 10.98
C TYR A 13 -3.05 -11.05 9.96
N THR A 14 -3.26 -10.00 9.15
CA THR A 14 -4.26 -9.96 8.09
C THR A 14 -3.80 -10.72 6.86
N ALA A 15 -2.52 -10.70 6.47
CA ALA A 15 -2.01 -11.61 5.43
C ALA A 15 -2.20 -13.08 5.85
N GLY A 16 -1.95 -13.41 7.12
CA GLY A 16 -2.26 -14.74 7.68
C GLY A 16 -3.76 -15.07 7.68
N ALA A 17 -4.61 -14.14 8.13
CA ALA A 17 -6.06 -14.35 8.26
C ALA A 17 -6.79 -14.36 6.91
N LEU A 18 -6.49 -13.46 5.99
CA LEU A 18 -7.00 -13.52 4.61
C LEU A 18 -6.41 -14.72 3.87
N GLY A 19 -5.12 -15.05 4.07
CA GLY A 19 -4.51 -16.27 3.53
C GLY A 19 -5.22 -17.56 3.99
N LEU A 20 -5.87 -17.55 5.17
CA LEU A 20 -6.75 -18.62 5.63
C LEU A 20 -8.19 -18.50 5.10
N ALA A 21 -8.80 -17.31 5.11
CA ALA A 21 -10.18 -17.09 4.66
C ALA A 21 -10.34 -17.32 3.14
N VAL A 22 -9.47 -16.72 2.32
CA VAL A 22 -9.42 -16.93 0.86
C VAL A 22 -9.19 -18.40 0.53
N ARG A 23 -8.40 -19.12 1.34
CA ARG A 23 -8.18 -20.58 1.23
C ARG A 23 -9.41 -21.41 1.62
N GLN A 24 -10.27 -20.90 2.51
CA GLN A 24 -11.45 -21.62 3.01
C GLN A 24 -12.68 -21.46 2.10
N GLU A 25 -12.84 -20.32 1.40
CA GLU A 25 -13.88 -20.19 0.37
C GLU A 25 -13.48 -20.88 -0.95
N ASN A 26 -12.23 -20.73 -1.41
CA ASN A 26 -11.79 -21.32 -2.69
C ASN A 26 -11.77 -22.86 -2.72
N THR A 27 -11.76 -23.55 -1.57
CA THR A 27 -11.63 -25.02 -1.53
C THR A 27 -12.88 -25.79 -1.96
N ASN A 28 -14.04 -25.13 -2.09
CA ASN A 28 -15.29 -25.78 -2.50
C ASN A 28 -15.65 -25.60 -3.99
N GLU A 29 -15.35 -24.46 -4.62
CA GLU A 29 -15.69 -24.23 -6.04
C GLU A 29 -14.61 -24.66 -7.04
N ASN A 30 -13.35 -24.85 -6.62
CA ASN A 30 -12.23 -24.93 -7.58
C ASN A 30 -11.88 -26.34 -8.08
N LYS A 31 -12.72 -27.35 -7.81
CA LYS A 31 -12.43 -28.77 -8.16
C LYS A 31 -12.43 -29.07 -9.67
N ASP A 32 -13.13 -28.28 -10.47
CA ASP A 32 -13.18 -28.47 -11.93
C ASP A 32 -12.09 -27.71 -12.71
N GLN A 33 -11.23 -26.91 -12.04
CA GLN A 33 -10.16 -26.13 -12.69
C GLN A 33 -8.78 -26.80 -12.65
N THR A 34 -8.60 -27.94 -11.96
CA THR A 34 -7.33 -28.69 -12.01
C THR A 34 -7.24 -29.48 -13.32
N GLY A 35 -6.49 -28.93 -14.29
CA GLY A 35 -6.26 -29.57 -15.59
C GLY A 35 -5.78 -31.02 -15.48
N ASN A 36 -6.24 -31.86 -16.39
CA ASN A 36 -5.87 -33.28 -16.39
C ASN A 36 -4.50 -33.45 -17.06
N ALA A 37 -3.44 -33.60 -16.24
CA ALA A 37 -2.07 -33.84 -16.71
C ALA A 37 -1.91 -35.04 -17.65
N ARG A 38 -2.87 -35.99 -17.69
CA ARG A 38 -2.89 -37.12 -18.63
C ARG A 38 -3.46 -36.77 -20.00
N ASP A 39 -4.14 -35.63 -20.17
CA ASP A 39 -4.60 -35.15 -21.48
C ASP A 39 -3.48 -34.37 -22.19
N THR A 40 -2.65 -35.09 -22.93
CA THR A 40 -1.59 -34.51 -23.77
C THR A 40 -2.10 -34.01 -25.13
N SER A 41 -3.42 -33.87 -25.34
CA SER A 41 -3.96 -33.39 -26.63
C SER A 41 -3.46 -31.99 -27.03
N TRP A 42 -3.10 -31.14 -26.08
CA TRP A 42 -2.48 -29.84 -26.33
C TRP A 42 -1.17 -29.92 -27.12
N GLN A 43 -0.40 -31.01 -26.98
CA GLN A 43 0.85 -31.26 -27.73
C GLN A 43 0.63 -31.48 -29.23
N LYS A 44 -0.63 -31.61 -29.66
CA LYS A 44 -1.01 -31.80 -31.06
C LYS A 44 -1.56 -30.53 -31.72
N LEU A 45 -1.81 -29.49 -30.92
CA LEU A 45 -2.30 -28.21 -31.42
C LEU A 45 -1.14 -27.43 -32.06
N THR A 46 -1.41 -26.78 -33.18
CA THR A 46 -0.45 -25.88 -33.83
C THR A 46 -0.90 -24.42 -33.71
N CYS A 47 0.04 -23.49 -33.80
CA CYS A 47 -0.22 -22.05 -33.66
C CYS A 47 -1.14 -21.47 -34.74
N ASN A 48 -1.22 -22.15 -35.89
CA ASN A 48 -2.09 -21.81 -37.01
C ASN A 48 -3.52 -22.37 -36.87
N GLU A 49 -3.75 -23.33 -35.98
CA GLU A 49 -5.10 -23.85 -35.71
C GLU A 49 -5.89 -22.87 -34.84
N HIS A 50 -7.20 -22.81 -35.07
CA HIS A 50 -8.18 -22.05 -34.27
C HIS A 50 -7.81 -20.57 -33.98
N ASN A 51 -6.92 -19.97 -34.80
CA ASN A 51 -6.34 -18.64 -34.59
C ASN A 51 -5.55 -18.48 -33.26
N ILE A 52 -4.98 -19.53 -32.68
CA ILE A 52 -4.30 -19.44 -31.36
C ILE A 52 -3.05 -18.52 -31.41
N GLY A 53 -2.38 -18.41 -32.56
CA GLY A 53 -1.30 -17.45 -32.78
C GLY A 53 -1.75 -16.01 -33.04
N ASN A 54 -3.05 -15.74 -33.22
CA ASN A 54 -3.56 -14.42 -33.61
C ASN A 54 -3.78 -13.52 -32.38
N SER A 55 -3.08 -12.38 -32.34
CA SER A 55 -3.22 -11.38 -31.27
C SER A 55 -4.58 -10.68 -31.23
N GLY A 56 -5.40 -10.79 -32.29
CA GLY A 56 -6.78 -10.30 -32.30
C GLY A 56 -7.80 -11.19 -31.58
N VAL A 57 -7.39 -12.36 -31.08
CA VAL A 57 -8.23 -13.26 -30.25
C VAL A 57 -7.92 -13.00 -28.78
N GLN A 58 -8.95 -12.97 -27.92
CA GLN A 58 -8.75 -12.68 -26.49
C GLN A 58 -7.84 -13.72 -25.83
N LEU A 59 -6.96 -13.26 -24.95
CA LEU A 59 -5.87 -14.06 -24.43
C LEU A 59 -6.35 -15.23 -23.54
N SER A 60 -7.50 -15.06 -22.90
CA SER A 60 -8.24 -16.09 -22.15
C SER A 60 -8.89 -17.15 -23.05
N GLU A 61 -9.40 -16.74 -24.21
CA GLU A 61 -9.89 -17.64 -25.26
C GLU A 61 -8.71 -18.45 -25.86
N ARG A 62 -7.58 -17.79 -26.13
CA ARG A 62 -6.33 -18.45 -26.59
C ARG A 62 -5.84 -19.49 -25.57
N TRP A 63 -5.83 -19.16 -24.28
CA TRP A 63 -5.46 -20.08 -23.18
C TRP A 63 -6.36 -21.33 -23.14
N GLY A 64 -7.68 -21.14 -23.22
CA GLY A 64 -8.66 -22.22 -23.21
C GLY A 64 -8.58 -23.12 -24.46
N ILE A 65 -8.47 -22.53 -25.65
CA ILE A 65 -8.32 -23.29 -26.91
C ILE A 65 -7.01 -24.08 -26.91
N ALA A 66 -5.91 -23.49 -26.42
CA ALA A 66 -4.63 -24.19 -26.25
C ALA A 66 -4.65 -25.30 -25.19
N ARG A 67 -5.69 -25.36 -24.35
CA ARG A 67 -5.80 -26.22 -23.15
C ARG A 67 -4.62 -26.04 -22.19
N ALA A 68 -4.19 -24.78 -22.00
CA ALA A 68 -3.00 -24.47 -21.22
C ALA A 68 -3.07 -25.00 -19.77
N ASP A 69 -4.25 -25.15 -19.17
CA ASP A 69 -4.42 -25.76 -17.84
C ASP A 69 -3.96 -27.22 -17.77
N ASN A 70 -4.13 -27.99 -18.85
CA ASN A 70 -3.63 -29.38 -18.94
C ASN A 70 -2.11 -29.43 -19.17
N ALA A 71 -1.56 -28.44 -19.88
CA ALA A 71 -0.12 -28.29 -20.09
C ALA A 71 0.59 -27.86 -18.81
N TRP A 72 -0.01 -26.92 -18.07
CA TRP A 72 0.41 -26.51 -16.72
C TRP A 72 0.43 -27.70 -15.76
N ALA A 73 -0.64 -28.48 -15.73
CA ALA A 73 -0.74 -29.63 -14.84
C ALA A 73 0.35 -30.69 -15.11
N LEU A 74 0.73 -30.91 -16.38
CA LEU A 74 1.86 -31.78 -16.71
C LEU A 74 3.20 -31.15 -16.31
N ALA A 75 3.45 -29.87 -16.58
CA ALA A 75 4.70 -29.20 -16.19
C ALA A 75 4.89 -29.16 -14.67
N LEU A 76 3.82 -28.92 -13.90
CA LEU A 76 3.84 -29.01 -12.44
C LEU A 76 4.06 -30.43 -11.93
N GLN A 77 3.58 -31.46 -12.65
CA GLN A 77 3.88 -32.86 -12.34
C GLN A 77 5.35 -33.21 -12.63
N ASN A 78 5.90 -32.75 -13.76
CA ASN A 78 7.31 -32.93 -14.12
C ASN A 78 8.22 -32.28 -13.06
N TRP A 79 7.99 -31.00 -12.73
CA TRP A 79 8.74 -30.30 -11.69
C TRP A 79 8.76 -31.06 -10.37
N LYS A 80 7.60 -31.55 -9.90
CA LYS A 80 7.50 -32.30 -8.64
C LYS A 80 8.31 -33.60 -8.70
N ALA A 81 8.32 -34.31 -9.83
CA ALA A 81 9.14 -35.51 -10.03
C ALA A 81 10.64 -35.21 -10.21
N HIS A 82 11.00 -34.05 -10.77
CA HIS A 82 12.38 -33.64 -10.99
C HIS A 82 13.04 -33.06 -9.73
N LYS A 83 12.31 -32.31 -8.91
CA LYS A 83 12.80 -31.70 -7.67
C LYS A 83 13.27 -32.72 -6.62
N GLU A 84 12.72 -33.93 -6.63
CA GLU A 84 13.17 -35.03 -5.76
C GLU A 84 14.55 -35.60 -6.15
N ASN A 85 15.06 -35.30 -7.35
CA ASN A 85 16.35 -35.78 -7.81
C ASN A 85 17.49 -34.81 -7.41
N PRO A 86 18.49 -35.23 -6.61
CA PRO A 86 19.59 -34.36 -6.18
C PRO A 86 20.53 -33.90 -7.33
N ASP A 87 20.49 -34.54 -8.49
CA ASP A 87 21.21 -34.07 -9.70
C ASP A 87 20.42 -33.00 -10.49
N HIS A 88 19.17 -32.73 -10.13
CA HIS A 88 18.37 -31.69 -10.79
C HIS A 88 18.82 -30.29 -10.33
N ARG A 89 19.36 -29.51 -11.28
CA ARG A 89 19.91 -28.16 -11.04
C ARG A 89 19.11 -27.02 -11.66
N LYS A 90 17.95 -27.32 -12.25
CA LYS A 90 17.06 -26.27 -12.75
C LYS A 90 16.12 -25.85 -11.64
N ASN A 91 15.69 -24.61 -11.71
CA ASN A 91 14.66 -24.07 -10.85
C ASN A 91 13.29 -24.22 -11.53
N PHE A 92 12.21 -23.78 -10.88
CA PHE A 92 10.85 -24.11 -11.29
C PHE A 92 10.54 -23.60 -12.71
N THR A 93 10.90 -22.35 -12.99
CA THR A 93 10.71 -21.74 -14.32
C THR A 93 11.63 -22.37 -15.37
N GLY A 94 12.85 -22.76 -15.00
CA GLY A 94 13.76 -23.50 -15.88
C GLY A 94 13.28 -24.92 -16.24
N ASP A 95 12.54 -25.60 -15.37
CA ASP A 95 11.97 -26.93 -15.66
C ASP A 95 10.66 -26.85 -16.46
N PHE A 96 9.85 -25.80 -16.25
CA PHE A 96 8.75 -25.46 -17.14
C PHE A 96 9.26 -25.16 -18.56
N ALA A 97 10.34 -24.37 -18.67
CA ALA A 97 11.00 -24.10 -19.95
C ALA A 97 11.47 -25.39 -20.65
N VAL A 98 12.08 -26.33 -19.91
CA VAL A 98 12.44 -27.67 -20.45
C VAL A 98 11.23 -28.46 -20.89
N THR A 99 10.18 -28.52 -20.07
CA THR A 99 8.94 -29.27 -20.38
C THR A 99 8.31 -28.77 -21.68
N PHE A 100 8.40 -27.47 -21.97
CA PHE A 100 7.88 -26.89 -23.20
C PHE A 100 8.91 -26.77 -24.34
N GLY A 101 10.16 -27.21 -24.11
CA GLY A 101 11.22 -27.30 -25.10
C GLY A 101 11.90 -25.97 -25.45
N ALA A 102 11.75 -24.96 -24.59
CA ALA A 102 12.39 -23.66 -24.69
C ALA A 102 13.91 -23.71 -24.41
N LYS A 103 14.56 -22.55 -24.56
CA LYS A 103 16.01 -22.34 -24.46
C LYS A 103 16.52 -22.49 -23.01
N ASP A 104 17.71 -23.06 -22.85
CA ASP A 104 18.41 -23.11 -21.56
C ASP A 104 18.72 -21.68 -21.06
N GLY A 105 18.48 -21.42 -19.76
CA GLY A 105 18.73 -20.14 -19.11
C GLY A 105 17.47 -19.36 -18.69
N PHE A 106 16.29 -19.77 -19.18
CA PHE A 106 15.00 -19.19 -18.77
C PHE A 106 14.80 -19.39 -17.26
N ASN A 107 14.84 -18.29 -16.51
CA ASN A 107 14.72 -18.26 -15.05
C ASN A 107 14.13 -16.90 -14.65
N CYS A 108 12.94 -16.92 -14.05
CA CYS A 108 12.21 -15.70 -13.69
C CYS A 108 12.25 -15.38 -12.18
N GLU A 109 12.88 -16.25 -11.37
CA GLU A 109 13.06 -16.10 -9.91
C GLU A 109 14.09 -15.01 -9.56
N ASP A 110 14.98 -14.67 -10.50
CA ASP A 110 15.98 -13.61 -10.38
C ASP A 110 15.56 -12.41 -11.24
N ILE A 111 15.13 -11.32 -10.60
CA ILE A 111 14.58 -10.11 -11.22
C ILE A 111 15.57 -9.38 -12.16
N GLY A 112 16.87 -9.68 -12.06
CA GLY A 112 17.92 -9.15 -12.93
C GLY A 112 18.31 -10.06 -14.09
N ASN A 113 17.61 -11.17 -14.31
CA ASN A 113 17.94 -12.14 -15.35
C ASN A 113 17.15 -11.92 -16.65
N ASP A 114 17.75 -11.19 -17.60
CA ASP A 114 17.17 -10.91 -18.93
C ASP A 114 16.71 -12.16 -19.71
N ASN A 115 17.18 -13.36 -19.39
CA ASN A 115 16.76 -14.60 -20.06
C ASN A 115 15.28 -15.00 -19.78
N CYS A 116 14.57 -14.32 -18.87
CA CYS A 116 13.10 -14.43 -18.76
C CYS A 116 12.35 -13.38 -19.62
N ASN A 117 13.02 -12.33 -20.10
CA ASN A 117 12.43 -11.29 -20.96
C ASN A 117 12.28 -11.73 -22.43
N ASP A 118 12.96 -12.81 -22.85
CA ASP A 118 12.85 -13.41 -24.19
C ASP A 118 11.39 -13.88 -24.45
N ILE A 119 10.64 -13.17 -25.31
CA ILE A 119 9.33 -13.61 -25.80
C ILE A 119 9.51 -14.87 -26.66
N ILE A 120 8.86 -15.96 -26.25
CA ILE A 120 8.92 -17.25 -26.93
C ILE A 120 7.86 -17.29 -28.02
N GLU A 121 8.28 -17.22 -29.28
CA GLU A 121 7.38 -17.37 -30.42
C GLU A 121 6.65 -18.72 -30.38
N CYS A 122 5.43 -18.74 -30.88
CA CYS A 122 4.54 -19.89 -30.75
C CYS A 122 5.10 -21.13 -31.49
N ASP A 123 5.73 -20.93 -32.64
CA ASP A 123 6.34 -21.99 -33.45
C ASP A 123 7.76 -22.40 -32.97
N ASP A 124 8.42 -21.59 -32.12
CA ASP A 124 9.70 -21.94 -31.46
C ASP A 124 9.51 -22.91 -30.29
N ALA A 125 8.36 -22.85 -29.61
CA ALA A 125 8.01 -23.78 -28.55
C ALA A 125 7.70 -25.17 -29.11
N LYS A 126 8.53 -26.17 -28.81
CA LYS A 126 8.29 -27.58 -29.20
C LYS A 126 7.00 -28.18 -28.60
N ALA A 127 6.47 -27.54 -27.57
CA ALA A 127 5.16 -27.81 -26.96
C ALA A 127 3.96 -27.17 -27.69
N GLY A 128 4.19 -26.38 -28.73
CA GLY A 128 3.16 -25.62 -29.42
C GLY A 128 2.55 -24.51 -28.54
N PRO A 129 1.30 -24.09 -28.83
CA PRO A 129 0.73 -22.86 -28.31
C PRO A 129 0.59 -22.82 -26.79
N ALA A 130 0.32 -23.95 -26.14
CA ALA A 130 0.16 -24.00 -24.69
C ALA A 130 1.46 -23.63 -23.95
N GLY A 131 2.61 -24.12 -24.42
CA GLY A 131 3.91 -23.83 -23.83
C GLY A 131 4.32 -22.37 -24.00
N SER A 132 4.14 -21.83 -25.22
CA SER A 132 4.38 -20.40 -25.51
C SER A 132 3.49 -19.49 -24.64
N ILE A 133 2.19 -19.80 -24.53
CA ILE A 133 1.23 -19.02 -23.71
C ILE A 133 1.61 -19.03 -22.22
N ILE A 134 2.02 -20.17 -21.66
CA ILE A 134 2.42 -20.26 -20.24
C ILE A 134 3.74 -19.49 -20.00
N LEU A 135 4.77 -19.74 -20.80
CA LEU A 135 6.09 -19.12 -20.58
C LEU A 135 6.08 -17.62 -20.88
N ASN A 136 5.33 -17.16 -21.88
CA ASN A 136 5.15 -15.72 -22.11
C ASN A 136 4.34 -15.05 -21.00
N SER A 137 3.51 -15.79 -20.26
CA SER A 137 2.87 -15.28 -19.04
C SER A 137 3.86 -15.18 -17.86
N PHE A 138 4.86 -16.05 -17.79
CA PHE A 138 5.99 -15.89 -16.86
C PHE A 138 6.86 -14.70 -17.24
N ALA A 139 7.22 -14.57 -18.52
CA ALA A 139 7.97 -13.44 -19.05
C ALA A 139 7.27 -12.10 -18.78
N ALA A 140 5.98 -11.99 -19.10
CA ALA A 140 5.22 -10.75 -18.87
C ALA A 140 5.08 -10.38 -17.40
N LEU A 141 4.87 -11.36 -16.51
CA LEU A 141 4.83 -11.14 -15.06
C LEU A 141 6.20 -10.74 -14.49
N HIS A 142 7.27 -11.35 -14.98
CA HIS A 142 8.64 -11.04 -14.59
C HIS A 142 9.08 -9.65 -15.08
N MET A 143 8.82 -9.33 -16.35
CA MET A 143 9.04 -7.99 -16.93
C MET A 143 8.32 -6.95 -16.08
N LEU A 144 7.01 -7.09 -15.86
CA LEU A 144 6.19 -6.23 -15.00
C LEU A 144 6.80 -5.99 -13.60
N TYR A 145 7.41 -7.01 -12.98
CA TYR A 145 8.09 -6.85 -11.70
C TYR A 145 9.44 -6.13 -11.81
N SER A 146 10.28 -6.47 -12.78
CA SER A 146 11.58 -5.81 -13.01
C SER A 146 11.40 -4.35 -13.43
N GLU A 147 10.37 -4.07 -14.22
CA GLU A 147 9.86 -2.77 -14.59
C GLU A 147 9.37 -1.95 -13.40
N LEU A 148 8.56 -2.55 -12.52
CA LEU A 148 8.09 -1.89 -11.30
C LEU A 148 9.26 -1.60 -10.36
N HIS A 149 10.12 -2.58 -10.08
CA HIS A 149 11.36 -2.42 -9.30
C HIS A 149 12.23 -1.25 -9.83
N THR A 150 12.47 -1.23 -11.13
CA THR A 150 13.25 -0.18 -11.80
C THR A 150 12.55 1.18 -11.74
N SER A 151 11.23 1.23 -11.94
CA SER A 151 10.43 2.45 -11.82
C SER A 151 10.48 3.04 -10.41
N VAL A 152 10.47 2.19 -9.38
CA VAL A 152 10.61 2.61 -7.97
C VAL A 152 12.01 3.15 -7.67
N TYR A 153 13.05 2.46 -8.12
CA TYR A 153 14.44 2.92 -7.95
C TYR A 153 14.67 4.27 -8.64
N ASN A 154 14.20 4.43 -9.87
CA ASN A 154 14.28 5.67 -10.64
C ASN A 154 13.43 6.79 -10.02
N ALA A 155 12.25 6.47 -9.49
CA ALA A 155 11.39 7.42 -8.80
C ALA A 155 12.08 8.00 -7.56
N ALA A 156 12.71 7.18 -6.74
CA ALA A 156 13.36 7.62 -5.51
C ALA A 156 14.71 8.32 -5.75
N THR A 157 15.52 7.83 -6.69
CA THR A 157 16.78 8.50 -7.08
C THR A 157 16.54 9.82 -7.84
N GLY A 158 15.35 9.99 -8.42
CA GLY A 158 14.87 11.25 -9.00
C GLY A 158 14.32 12.27 -7.98
N LEU A 159 14.37 12.00 -6.67
CA LEU A 159 14.04 12.96 -5.62
C LEU A 159 15.31 13.51 -4.95
N SER A 160 15.25 14.75 -4.48
CA SER A 160 16.28 15.33 -3.60
C SER A 160 15.72 15.49 -2.19
N PRO A 161 15.95 14.55 -1.25
CA PRO A 161 15.44 14.67 0.11
C PRO A 161 15.93 15.94 0.81
N SER A 162 17.17 16.35 0.56
CA SER A 162 17.69 17.65 0.99
C SER A 162 16.83 18.85 0.51
N ALA A 163 16.29 18.81 -0.72
CA ALA A 163 15.37 19.84 -1.21
C ALA A 163 14.01 19.78 -0.50
N PHE A 164 13.47 18.59 -0.19
CA PHE A 164 12.24 18.47 0.62
C PHE A 164 12.45 19.02 2.05
N VAL A 165 13.59 18.76 2.69
CA VAL A 165 13.94 19.33 4.00
C VAL A 165 13.95 20.86 3.92
N GLN A 166 14.65 21.43 2.93
CA GLN A 166 14.79 22.88 2.78
C GLN A 166 13.47 23.57 2.40
N ALA A 167 12.64 22.95 1.56
CA ALA A 167 11.38 23.51 1.10
C ALA A 167 10.25 23.39 2.15
N PHE A 168 10.14 22.26 2.84
CA PHE A 168 8.95 21.93 3.65
C PHE A 168 9.20 21.79 5.16
N ALA A 169 10.46 21.73 5.62
CA ALA A 169 10.81 21.67 7.04
C ALA A 169 12.12 22.39 7.43
N PRO A 170 12.41 23.60 6.92
CA PRO A 170 13.67 24.28 7.22
C PRO A 170 13.80 24.57 8.72
N ASN A 171 14.93 24.17 9.31
CA ASN A 171 15.24 24.25 10.74
C ASN A 171 14.36 23.36 11.64
N SER A 172 13.85 22.22 11.14
CA SER A 172 13.09 21.23 11.93
C SER A 172 13.82 20.75 13.19
N GLY A 173 15.15 20.71 13.18
CA GLY A 173 15.99 20.36 14.34
C GLY A 173 15.87 18.90 14.81
N ASN A 174 15.06 18.08 14.13
CA ASN A 174 14.72 16.72 14.52
C ASN A 174 14.79 15.77 13.31
N GLU A 175 15.99 15.65 12.76
CA GLU A 175 16.29 14.80 11.61
C GLU A 175 15.92 13.33 11.86
N ARG A 176 16.04 12.85 13.12
CA ARG A 176 15.61 11.51 13.53
C ARG A 176 14.11 11.28 13.30
N GLN A 177 13.25 12.22 13.68
CA GLN A 177 11.81 12.10 13.43
C GLN A 177 11.52 12.17 11.93
N MET A 178 12.25 13.00 11.16
CA MET A 178 12.08 13.06 9.71
C MET A 178 12.49 11.75 9.02
N VAL A 179 13.62 11.15 9.40
CA VAL A 179 14.05 9.82 8.96
C VAL A 179 12.99 8.76 9.27
N ALA A 180 12.48 8.73 10.51
CA ALA A 180 11.46 7.77 10.93
C ALA A 180 10.14 7.91 10.14
N THR A 181 9.69 9.14 9.87
CA THR A 181 8.48 9.37 9.06
C THR A 181 8.72 9.14 7.56
N ILE A 182 9.96 9.25 7.07
CA ILE A 182 10.30 8.90 5.68
C ILE A 182 10.34 7.38 5.46
N ILE A 183 10.73 6.59 6.46
CA ILE A 183 10.59 5.11 6.41
C ILE A 183 9.10 4.71 6.39
N ASP A 184 8.27 5.38 7.21
CA ASP A 184 6.81 5.23 7.19
C ASP A 184 6.21 5.64 5.83
N ALA A 185 6.70 6.75 5.24
CA ALA A 185 6.31 7.25 3.93
C ALA A 185 6.64 6.26 2.80
N VAL A 186 7.89 5.78 2.74
CA VAL A 186 8.34 4.78 1.75
C VAL A 186 7.44 3.55 1.82
N SER A 187 7.20 3.00 3.01
CA SER A 187 6.32 1.84 3.20
C SER A 187 4.90 2.09 2.66
N MET A 188 4.31 3.24 2.98
CA MET A 188 2.97 3.62 2.53
C MET A 188 2.87 3.79 0.99
N VAL A 189 3.94 4.23 0.34
CA VAL A 189 3.94 4.51 -1.11
C VAL A 189 3.74 3.25 -1.95
N PHE A 190 4.26 2.10 -1.52
CA PHE A 190 4.11 0.86 -2.33
C PHE A 190 2.72 0.29 -2.25
N THR A 191 2.08 0.36 -1.08
CA THR A 191 0.65 0.08 -0.92
C THR A 191 -0.21 0.79 -1.98
N PHE A 192 0.11 2.04 -2.33
CA PHE A 192 -0.64 2.82 -3.32
C PHE A 192 -0.09 2.77 -4.76
N GLY A 193 1.23 2.70 -4.94
CA GLY A 193 1.85 2.55 -6.26
C GLY A 193 1.49 1.22 -6.93
N ILE A 194 1.43 0.14 -6.14
CA ILE A 194 0.91 -1.16 -6.56
C ILE A 194 -0.58 -1.04 -6.91
N ALA A 195 -1.43 -0.63 -5.97
CA ALA A 195 -2.88 -0.51 -6.19
C ALA A 195 -3.26 0.32 -7.44
N SER A 196 -2.62 1.48 -7.63
CA SER A 196 -2.90 2.38 -8.77
C SER A 196 -2.36 1.84 -10.10
N GLY A 197 -1.15 1.28 -10.13
CA GLY A 197 -0.62 0.62 -11.34
C GLY A 197 -1.48 -0.55 -11.79
N PHE A 198 -1.89 -1.41 -10.85
CA PHE A 198 -2.71 -2.59 -11.17
C PHE A 198 -4.16 -2.27 -11.53
N HIS A 199 -4.73 -1.14 -11.07
CA HIS A 199 -6.03 -0.72 -11.59
C HIS A 199 -5.93 -0.02 -12.96
N GLY A 200 -4.87 0.76 -13.23
CA GLY A 200 -4.62 1.29 -14.58
C GLY A 200 -4.50 0.18 -15.63
N LEU A 201 -3.81 -0.91 -15.26
CA LEU A 201 -3.72 -2.16 -15.99
C LEU A 201 -5.11 -2.83 -16.20
N GLU A 202 -5.93 -2.94 -15.14
CA GLU A 202 -7.28 -3.50 -15.22
C GLU A 202 -8.19 -2.71 -16.19
N GLN A 203 -8.12 -1.37 -16.19
CA GLN A 203 -8.82 -0.54 -17.17
C GLN A 203 -8.28 -0.70 -18.59
N GLY A 204 -6.96 -0.86 -18.76
CA GLY A 204 -6.34 -1.15 -20.05
C GLY A 204 -6.91 -2.41 -20.69
N LEU A 205 -6.85 -3.54 -19.98
CA LEU A 205 -7.41 -4.83 -20.40
C LEU A 205 -8.92 -4.72 -20.73
N MET A 206 -9.68 -3.91 -19.99
CA MET A 206 -11.11 -3.70 -20.25
C MET A 206 -11.44 -2.83 -21.47
N LYS A 207 -10.52 -1.98 -21.96
CA LYS A 207 -10.77 -1.09 -23.11
C LYS A 207 -10.50 -1.74 -24.48
N ILE A 208 -9.71 -2.82 -24.52
CA ILE A 208 -9.30 -3.53 -25.76
C ILE A 208 -10.49 -4.13 -26.57
N PRO A 209 -11.50 -4.80 -25.96
CA PRO A 209 -12.56 -5.47 -26.72
C PRO A 209 -13.41 -4.56 -27.62
N ASP A 210 -13.55 -3.28 -27.27
CA ASP A 210 -14.35 -2.33 -28.05
C ASP A 210 -13.55 -1.68 -29.18
N ILE A 211 -12.23 -1.58 -29.06
CA ILE A 211 -11.32 -1.21 -30.16
C ILE A 211 -11.41 -2.26 -31.26
N VAL A 212 -11.33 -3.55 -30.92
CA VAL A 212 -11.43 -4.67 -31.89
C VAL A 212 -12.78 -4.69 -32.60
N LYS A 213 -13.90 -4.46 -31.88
CA LYS A 213 -15.24 -4.31 -32.50
C LYS A 213 -15.30 -3.13 -33.46
N SER A 214 -14.66 -2.00 -33.13
CA SER A 214 -14.63 -0.82 -34.02
C SER A 214 -13.84 -1.09 -35.31
N ALA A 215 -12.75 -1.86 -35.22
CA ALA A 215 -11.90 -2.23 -36.35
C ALA A 215 -12.57 -3.26 -37.29
N GLY A 216 -13.29 -4.25 -36.74
CA GLY A 216 -14.04 -5.24 -37.52
C GLY A 216 -15.26 -4.69 -38.28
N GLY A 217 -15.66 -3.44 -38.02
CA GLY A 217 -16.92 -2.84 -38.46
C GLY A 217 -17.00 -2.32 -39.90
N LYS A 218 -16.06 -2.65 -40.81
CA LYS A 218 -16.04 -2.11 -42.20
C LYS A 218 -15.92 -3.19 -43.28
N GLY A 219 -17.01 -3.91 -43.53
CA GLY A 219 -17.17 -4.73 -44.72
C GLY A 219 -17.13 -3.91 -46.02
N ASN A 220 -16.54 -4.48 -47.07
CA ASN A 220 -16.29 -3.80 -48.35
C ASN A 220 -17.54 -3.15 -48.98
N LYS A 221 -17.43 -1.87 -49.34
CA LYS A 221 -18.23 -1.24 -50.40
C LYS A 221 -17.29 -0.68 -51.46
N THR A 222 -17.42 -1.19 -52.68
CA THR A 222 -16.59 -0.83 -53.84
C THR A 222 -16.72 0.67 -54.17
N PRO A 223 -15.62 1.40 -54.43
CA PRO A 223 -15.70 2.80 -54.84
C PRO A 223 -16.31 2.94 -56.23
N THR A 224 -17.32 3.80 -56.35
CA THR A 224 -17.80 4.34 -57.63
C THR A 224 -17.03 5.64 -57.93
N PRO A 225 -16.52 5.88 -59.14
CA PRO A 225 -15.71 7.07 -59.43
C PRO A 225 -16.54 8.36 -59.31
N PRO A 226 -15.98 9.46 -58.78
CA PRO A 226 -16.69 10.72 -58.60
C PRO A 226 -16.89 11.46 -59.93
N SER A 227 -18.10 11.98 -60.14
CA SER A 227 -18.37 12.96 -61.21
C SER A 227 -17.76 14.31 -60.86
N SER A 228 -17.24 15.01 -61.86
CA SER A 228 -16.80 16.40 -61.76
C SER A 228 -17.98 17.35 -61.50
N ASN A 229 -17.78 18.36 -60.63
CA ASN A 229 -18.02 19.79 -60.88
C ASN A 229 -18.25 20.60 -59.59
N GLN A 230 -17.24 21.35 -59.14
CA GLN A 230 -17.23 22.83 -59.12
C GLN A 230 -15.96 23.38 -58.44
N GLN A 231 -15.55 24.59 -58.82
CA GLN A 231 -14.37 25.30 -58.31
C GLN A 231 -14.76 26.44 -57.33
N PRO A 232 -13.81 27.00 -56.56
CA PRO A 232 -14.11 27.62 -55.26
C PRO A 232 -14.18 29.15 -55.27
N SER A 233 -14.56 29.72 -54.13
CA SER A 233 -14.27 31.10 -53.74
C SER A 233 -13.33 31.15 -52.53
N THR A 234 -12.35 32.06 -52.58
CA THR A 234 -11.27 32.22 -51.61
C THR A 234 -11.61 33.21 -50.49
N SER A 235 -10.92 33.09 -49.35
CA SER A 235 -10.59 34.22 -48.46
C SER A 235 -9.25 33.92 -47.77
N GLN A 236 -8.42 34.94 -47.56
CA GLN A 236 -7.07 34.84 -46.98
C GLN A 236 -6.90 35.82 -45.83
N GLU A 237 -6.10 35.46 -44.82
CA GLU A 237 -5.17 36.30 -44.04
C GLU A 237 -4.41 35.34 -43.10
N GLN A 238 -3.09 35.15 -43.11
CA GLN A 238 -1.89 36.02 -43.07
C GLN A 238 -1.45 36.51 -41.67
N SER A 239 -0.62 35.71 -41.00
CA SER A 239 0.65 36.10 -40.36
C SER A 239 1.35 34.81 -39.87
N THR A 240 2.62 34.47 -40.11
CA THR A 240 3.93 35.15 -40.18
C THR A 240 4.56 35.53 -38.82
N SER A 241 5.28 34.56 -38.25
CA SER A 241 6.59 34.81 -37.63
C SER A 241 7.46 33.55 -37.75
N GLN A 242 8.71 33.73 -38.20
CA GLN A 242 9.78 32.74 -38.04
C GLN A 242 10.59 33.15 -36.83
N GLU A 243 11.16 32.20 -36.10
CA GLU A 243 12.41 32.47 -35.38
C GLU A 243 13.31 31.24 -35.36
N GLN A 244 14.62 31.46 -35.27
CA GLN A 244 15.65 30.43 -35.39
C GLN A 244 16.37 30.27 -34.05
N SER A 245 16.56 29.04 -33.59
CA SER A 245 17.49 28.73 -32.50
C SER A 245 18.54 27.74 -32.99
N THR A 246 19.72 28.25 -33.36
CA THR A 246 20.88 27.43 -33.75
C THR A 246 21.50 26.78 -32.53
N SER A 247 21.73 25.47 -32.60
CA SER A 247 22.60 24.75 -31.66
C SER A 247 24.05 25.22 -31.80
N GLN A 248 24.74 25.39 -30.67
CA GLN A 248 26.19 25.57 -30.66
C GLN A 248 26.79 24.89 -29.42
N GLU A 249 27.57 23.84 -29.65
CA GLU A 249 28.34 23.16 -28.61
C GLU A 249 29.57 24.02 -28.27
N GLN A 250 29.92 24.12 -26.99
CA GLN A 250 31.25 24.58 -26.56
C GLN A 250 31.86 23.63 -25.54
N SER A 251 32.69 22.72 -26.05
CA SER A 251 33.62 21.94 -25.24
C SER A 251 34.81 22.81 -24.80
N THR A 252 35.04 22.96 -23.50
CA THR A 252 36.29 23.53 -22.96
C THR A 252 37.07 22.48 -22.18
N SER A 253 38.35 22.32 -22.51
CA SER A 253 39.30 21.39 -21.87
C SER A 253 40.70 22.00 -21.79
N GLN A 254 41.59 21.39 -20.96
CA GLN A 254 42.96 21.84 -20.59
C GLN A 254 42.96 23.02 -19.59
N GLN A 255 43.71 23.03 -18.47
CA GLN A 255 45.10 22.63 -18.21
C GLN A 255 45.23 22.10 -16.76
N GLN A 256 45.89 20.97 -16.49
CA GLN A 256 47.35 20.78 -16.30
C GLN A 256 48.00 21.59 -15.16
N SER A 257 48.27 20.91 -14.04
CA SER A 257 49.44 21.18 -13.19
C SER A 257 49.97 19.92 -12.49
N THR A 258 51.17 19.52 -12.91
CA THR A 258 52.15 18.75 -12.12
C THR A 258 52.55 19.53 -10.85
N SER A 259 53.07 18.96 -9.76
CA SER A 259 53.39 17.58 -9.35
C SER A 259 54.02 17.64 -7.95
N GLN A 260 53.92 16.57 -7.14
CA GLN A 260 55.06 16.19 -6.30
C GLN A 260 55.04 14.72 -5.90
N GLN A 261 56.23 14.18 -5.65
CA GLN A 261 56.54 12.78 -5.47
C GLN A 261 57.60 12.68 -4.37
N GLN A 262 57.31 11.97 -3.28
CA GLN A 262 58.32 11.70 -2.26
C GLN A 262 58.08 10.34 -1.59
N SER A 263 59.16 9.60 -1.40
CA SER A 263 59.18 8.20 -0.98
C SER A 263 60.35 7.94 -0.03
N SER A 264 60.06 7.36 1.13
CA SER A 264 61.02 6.73 2.05
C SER A 264 60.20 5.92 3.06
N ASP A 265 60.26 4.59 3.13
CA ASP A 265 61.37 3.67 3.44
C ASP A 265 61.63 3.45 4.94
N GLY A 266 61.65 2.18 5.34
CA GLY A 266 62.03 1.68 6.67
C GLY A 266 60.91 1.70 7.74
N GLY A 267 60.64 0.60 8.47
CA GLY A 267 61.15 -0.77 8.34
C GLY A 267 60.74 -1.69 9.50
N SER A 268 61.05 -2.99 9.35
CA SER A 268 61.47 -3.98 10.36
C SER A 268 61.40 -3.58 11.86
N SER A 269 60.88 -4.37 12.80
CA SER A 269 60.40 -5.78 12.79
C SER A 269 59.37 -5.97 13.97
N THR A 270 59.06 -7.10 14.63
CA THR A 270 59.71 -8.41 14.86
C THR A 270 58.70 -9.50 15.29
N GLU A 271 59.22 -10.63 15.77
CA GLU A 271 58.55 -11.89 16.14
C GLU A 271 58.02 -11.94 17.57
N GLU A 272 56.99 -12.76 17.82
CA GLU A 272 56.84 -13.81 18.86
C GLU A 272 55.36 -14.28 18.82
N GLU A 273 55.00 -15.51 18.45
CA GLU A 273 55.27 -16.86 18.97
C GLU A 273 54.00 -17.50 19.61
N GLY A 274 53.59 -18.63 19.00
CA GLY A 274 52.67 -19.70 19.41
C GLY A 274 51.83 -19.66 20.69
N HIS A 275 50.62 -20.26 20.58
CA HIS A 275 50.53 -21.68 21.00
C HIS A 275 49.38 -22.53 20.42
N ASN A 276 49.56 -23.84 20.58
CA ASN A 276 48.81 -24.96 19.99
C ASN A 276 47.48 -25.31 20.71
N GLN A 277 46.51 -25.81 19.92
CA GLN A 277 45.60 -26.97 20.22
C GLN A 277 44.69 -26.90 21.48
N ARG A 278 43.44 -27.38 21.46
CA ARG A 278 43.04 -28.75 21.10
C ARG A 278 41.54 -28.87 20.72
N ARG A 279 41.23 -29.92 19.95
CA ARG A 279 39.87 -30.48 19.84
C ARG A 279 39.39 -31.04 21.19
N SER A 280 38.07 -31.06 21.41
CA SER A 280 37.46 -32.15 22.18
C SER A 280 36.15 -32.60 21.53
N ASN A 281 36.01 -33.91 21.30
CA ASN A 281 34.74 -34.54 20.99
C ASN A 281 34.12 -35.05 22.30
N ARG A 282 32.80 -34.97 22.46
CA ARG A 282 32.05 -35.97 23.23
C ARG A 282 30.80 -36.43 22.48
N ARG A 283 30.56 -37.73 22.59
CA ARG A 283 29.36 -38.48 22.19
C ARG A 283 28.71 -38.98 23.50
N TRP A 284 27.75 -39.91 23.42
CA TRP A 284 26.94 -40.46 24.53
C TRP A 284 25.87 -39.48 25.05
N ALA A 285 24.63 -39.88 25.35
CA ALA A 285 23.88 -41.12 25.02
C ALA A 285 22.36 -40.84 25.21
N GLY A 286 21.49 -41.76 24.77
CA GLY A 286 20.05 -41.74 25.14
C GLY A 286 19.81 -42.13 26.62
N PRO A 287 18.53 -42.21 27.08
CA PRO A 287 17.62 -43.18 26.49
C PRO A 287 16.11 -42.80 26.38
N GLN A 288 15.43 -43.53 25.50
CA GLN A 288 14.11 -44.18 25.60
C GLN A 288 12.83 -43.43 26.07
N ASP A 289 11.84 -43.53 25.17
CA ASP A 289 10.49 -44.09 25.34
C ASP A 289 9.49 -43.47 26.32
N SER A 290 8.45 -42.85 25.74
CA SER A 290 7.05 -43.11 26.10
C SER A 290 6.13 -42.74 24.94
N GLU A 291 5.53 -43.74 24.29
CA GLU A 291 4.42 -43.55 23.33
C GLU A 291 3.12 -43.35 24.13
N GLU A 292 2.22 -42.47 23.68
CA GLU A 292 0.85 -42.42 24.19
C GLU A 292 -0.13 -42.39 23.01
N GLU A 293 -0.92 -43.47 22.90
CA GLU A 293 -1.79 -43.80 21.79
C GLU A 293 -3.23 -43.36 22.11
N ILE A 294 -3.82 -42.50 21.27
CA ILE A 294 -5.21 -42.05 21.43
C ILE A 294 -6.08 -42.66 20.33
N GLU A 295 -6.64 -43.83 20.61
CA GLU A 295 -7.83 -44.32 19.89
C GLU A 295 -9.02 -43.37 20.12
N MET A 296 -9.74 -43.01 19.06
CA MET A 296 -11.12 -42.54 19.18
C MET A 296 -12.05 -43.50 18.45
N THR A 297 -12.84 -44.24 19.25
CA THR A 297 -13.73 -45.30 18.78
C THR A 297 -15.05 -44.74 18.25
N SER A 298 -15.45 -45.18 17.06
CA SER A 298 -16.73 -44.81 16.46
C SER A 298 -17.87 -45.66 17.02
N THR A 299 -18.81 -45.02 17.72
CA THR A 299 -20.02 -45.68 18.21
C THR A 299 -21.18 -45.49 17.24
N THR A 300 -21.67 -46.60 16.69
CA THR A 300 -22.91 -46.64 15.92
C THR A 300 -24.11 -46.73 16.86
N ASN A 301 -25.23 -46.12 16.50
CA ASN A 301 -26.52 -46.42 17.10
C ASN A 301 -27.65 -46.21 16.09
N SER A 302 -28.53 -47.21 15.99
CA SER A 302 -29.67 -47.22 15.07
C SER A 302 -30.97 -46.98 15.83
N ALA A 303 -31.83 -46.10 15.31
CA ALA A 303 -33.20 -45.95 15.77
C ALA A 303 -34.16 -46.12 14.58
N GLY A 304 -34.88 -47.24 14.54
CA GLY A 304 -35.88 -47.51 13.50
C GLY A 304 -37.25 -46.94 13.85
N SER A 305 -38.03 -46.57 12.83
CA SER A 305 -39.47 -46.30 12.96
C SER A 305 -40.19 -46.87 11.74
N SER A 306 -41.27 -47.61 11.97
CA SER A 306 -41.97 -48.36 10.92
C SER A 306 -43.49 -48.31 11.11
N ARG A 307 -44.20 -47.85 10.07
CA ARG A 307 -45.65 -48.04 9.89
C ARG A 307 -46.01 -48.10 8.40
N PRO A 308 -47.18 -48.70 8.04
CA PRO A 308 -47.34 -49.35 6.75
C PRO A 308 -48.07 -48.51 5.69
N THR A 309 -47.82 -48.82 4.43
CA THR A 309 -48.63 -48.43 3.27
C THR A 309 -49.36 -49.63 2.67
N THR A 310 -50.64 -49.45 2.34
CA THR A 310 -51.45 -50.44 1.61
C THR A 310 -51.12 -50.42 0.11
N PRO A 311 -51.22 -51.57 -0.59
CA PRO A 311 -51.01 -51.60 -2.04
C PRO A 311 -52.19 -50.93 -2.77
N VAL A 312 -51.86 -50.02 -3.70
CA VAL A 312 -52.78 -49.54 -4.74
C VAL A 312 -52.39 -50.24 -6.03
N GLN A 313 -53.36 -50.85 -6.72
CA GLN A 313 -53.15 -51.39 -8.06
C GLN A 313 -53.14 -50.24 -9.06
N ASN A 314 -52.07 -50.13 -9.84
CA ASN A 314 -52.03 -49.29 -11.04
C ASN A 314 -52.16 -50.20 -12.27
N ASP A 315 -53.16 -49.94 -13.12
CA ASP A 315 -53.23 -50.52 -14.45
C ASP A 315 -52.18 -49.88 -15.36
N ASN A 316 -51.41 -50.70 -16.07
CA ASN A 316 -50.47 -50.24 -17.08
C ASN A 316 -51.20 -49.93 -18.39
N GLY A 317 -51.61 -48.68 -18.57
CA GLY A 317 -51.92 -48.12 -19.88
C GLY A 317 -50.66 -47.56 -20.53
N ASP A 318 -50.07 -48.29 -21.48
CA ASP A 318 -48.93 -47.81 -22.27
C ASP A 318 -49.38 -46.69 -23.24
N ASP A 319 -49.24 -45.45 -22.78
CA ASP A 319 -49.52 -44.23 -23.55
C ASP A 319 -48.21 -43.69 -24.19
N PRO A 320 -48.02 -43.84 -25.52
CA PRO A 320 -46.80 -43.42 -26.19
C PRO A 320 -46.63 -41.89 -26.25
N GLU A 321 -47.70 -41.09 -26.14
CA GLU A 321 -47.57 -39.62 -26.14
C GLU A 321 -46.82 -39.13 -24.90
N ARG A 322 -46.97 -39.82 -23.76
CA ARG A 322 -46.23 -39.51 -22.52
C ARG A 322 -44.73 -39.75 -22.65
N GLN A 323 -44.31 -40.82 -23.33
CA GLN A 323 -42.88 -41.05 -23.59
C GLN A 323 -42.30 -39.96 -24.50
N GLN A 324 -43.05 -39.52 -25.52
CA GLN A 324 -42.60 -38.46 -26.42
C GLN A 324 -42.53 -37.09 -25.72
N GLN A 325 -43.49 -36.76 -24.84
CA GLN A 325 -43.41 -35.56 -24.00
C GLN A 325 -42.22 -35.60 -23.01
N GLN A 326 -41.93 -36.75 -22.39
CA GLN A 326 -40.77 -36.88 -21.49
C GLN A 326 -39.45 -36.70 -22.25
N GLN A 327 -39.31 -37.22 -23.47
CA GLN A 327 -38.12 -36.97 -24.29
C GLN A 327 -37.97 -35.49 -24.67
N GLN A 328 -39.06 -34.79 -25.02
CA GLN A 328 -38.99 -33.35 -25.30
C GLN A 328 -38.62 -32.52 -24.05
N GLN A 329 -39.15 -32.86 -22.87
CA GLN A 329 -38.75 -32.20 -21.63
C GLN A 329 -37.28 -32.44 -21.28
N GLN A 330 -36.75 -33.66 -21.45
CA GLN A 330 -35.33 -33.94 -21.23
C GLN A 330 -34.44 -33.17 -22.22
N GLN A 331 -34.80 -33.09 -23.49
CA GLN A 331 -34.05 -32.28 -24.47
C GLN A 331 -34.08 -30.78 -24.15
N GLN A 332 -35.22 -30.23 -23.71
CA GLN A 332 -35.28 -28.83 -23.28
C GLN A 332 -34.46 -28.57 -22.01
N GLN A 333 -34.46 -29.48 -21.03
CA GLN A 333 -33.61 -29.35 -19.84
C GLN A 333 -32.12 -29.42 -20.18
N GLN A 334 -31.70 -30.32 -21.08
CA GLN A 334 -30.31 -30.39 -21.55
C GLN A 334 -29.89 -29.11 -22.30
N GLN A 335 -30.76 -28.56 -23.16
CA GLN A 335 -30.47 -27.28 -23.84
C GLN A 335 -30.40 -26.09 -22.87
N GLN A 336 -31.26 -26.06 -21.83
CA GLN A 336 -31.18 -25.02 -20.79
C GLN A 336 -29.91 -25.16 -19.94
N GLN A 337 -29.50 -26.38 -19.57
CA GLN A 337 -28.24 -26.62 -18.86
C GLN A 337 -27.04 -26.21 -19.70
N GLN A 338 -26.99 -26.55 -20.99
CA GLN A 338 -25.92 -26.11 -21.89
C GLN A 338 -25.88 -24.59 -22.06
N GLN A 339 -27.04 -23.91 -22.15
CA GLN A 339 -27.10 -22.45 -22.20
C GLN A 339 -26.77 -21.76 -20.85
N GLN A 340 -26.91 -22.46 -19.73
CA GLN A 340 -26.45 -21.97 -18.42
C GLN A 340 -24.94 -22.17 -18.26
N GLN A 341 -24.39 -23.33 -18.64
CA GLN A 341 -22.95 -23.59 -18.66
C GLN A 341 -22.20 -22.61 -19.58
N GLN A 342 -22.70 -22.39 -20.80
CA GLN A 342 -22.15 -21.37 -21.71
C GLN A 342 -22.30 -19.93 -21.22
N LYS A 343 -23.05 -19.68 -20.13
CA LYS A 343 -23.14 -18.37 -19.46
C LYS A 343 -22.31 -18.30 -18.18
N SER A 344 -22.06 -19.41 -17.49
CA SER A 344 -21.14 -19.46 -16.33
C SER A 344 -19.67 -19.55 -16.75
N ASP A 345 -19.37 -20.19 -17.89
CA ASP A 345 -18.05 -20.16 -18.54
C ASP A 345 -17.83 -18.90 -19.39
N GLY A 346 -18.77 -17.94 -19.36
CA GLY A 346 -18.56 -16.59 -19.89
C GLY A 346 -17.38 -15.95 -19.16
N GLY A 347 -16.22 -15.92 -19.82
CA GLY A 347 -14.90 -15.86 -19.19
C GLY A 347 -14.81 -14.93 -17.98
N ARG A 348 -14.54 -15.51 -16.80
CA ARG A 348 -14.24 -14.75 -15.57
C ARG A 348 -13.15 -13.72 -15.90
N LYS A 349 -13.45 -12.43 -15.69
CA LYS A 349 -12.48 -11.36 -15.88
C LYS A 349 -11.29 -11.54 -14.94
N PHE A 350 -10.15 -10.98 -15.31
CA PHE A 350 -9.04 -10.76 -14.38
C PHE A 350 -9.50 -9.83 -13.25
N GLU A 351 -9.41 -10.28 -12.00
CA GLU A 351 -9.76 -9.50 -10.82
C GLU A 351 -8.52 -8.75 -10.32
N GLY A 352 -8.24 -7.59 -10.93
CA GLY A 352 -7.05 -6.77 -10.63
C GLY A 352 -6.90 -6.42 -9.14
N LYS A 353 -8.01 -6.30 -8.40
CA LYS A 353 -8.00 -6.13 -6.94
C LYS A 353 -7.31 -7.28 -6.20
N GLY A 354 -7.59 -8.54 -6.56
CA GLY A 354 -7.01 -9.71 -5.89
C GLY A 354 -5.49 -9.75 -6.08
N PHE A 355 -5.05 -9.56 -7.33
CA PHE A 355 -3.62 -9.42 -7.66
C PHE A 355 -2.95 -8.29 -6.86
N ALA A 356 -3.56 -7.08 -6.87
CA ALA A 356 -2.99 -5.90 -6.22
C ALA A 356 -2.87 -6.07 -4.70
N LEU A 357 -3.86 -6.69 -4.06
CA LEU A 357 -3.84 -7.01 -2.63
C LEU A 357 -2.78 -8.05 -2.29
N ASP A 358 -2.76 -9.21 -2.97
CA ASP A 358 -1.80 -10.29 -2.70
C ASP A 358 -0.34 -9.80 -2.84
N LEU A 359 -0.09 -8.96 -3.84
CA LEU A 359 1.20 -8.32 -4.06
C LEU A 359 1.54 -7.27 -2.97
N ALA A 360 0.59 -6.39 -2.64
CA ALA A 360 0.80 -5.38 -1.60
C ALA A 360 1.05 -6.01 -0.22
N TYR A 361 0.33 -7.09 0.14
CA TYR A 361 0.56 -7.83 1.38
C TYR A 361 1.90 -8.56 1.37
N GLY A 362 2.28 -9.23 0.27
CA GLY A 362 3.57 -9.93 0.15
C GLY A 362 4.76 -8.98 0.34
N ILE A 363 4.72 -7.81 -0.30
CA ILE A 363 5.77 -6.79 -0.17
C ILE A 363 5.74 -6.12 1.21
N THR A 364 4.57 -5.82 1.76
CA THR A 364 4.44 -5.24 3.11
C THR A 364 4.97 -6.20 4.18
N GLY A 365 4.78 -7.52 4.02
CA GLY A 365 5.37 -8.53 4.88
C GLY A 365 6.89 -8.56 4.83
N ASN A 366 7.47 -8.59 3.62
CA ASN A 366 8.94 -8.61 3.43
C ASN A 366 9.61 -7.30 3.89
N LEU A 367 9.05 -6.14 3.51
CA LEU A 367 9.52 -4.83 3.95
C LEU A 367 9.36 -4.67 5.47
N GLY A 368 8.27 -5.19 6.03
CA GLY A 368 8.05 -5.26 7.47
C GLY A 368 9.14 -6.06 8.19
N ALA A 369 9.45 -7.27 7.72
CA ALA A 369 10.54 -8.07 8.27
C ALA A 369 11.88 -7.31 8.23
N TRP A 370 12.20 -6.63 7.11
CA TRP A 370 13.40 -5.79 7.03
C TRP A 370 13.37 -4.62 8.04
N MET A 371 12.25 -3.90 8.18
CA MET A 371 12.15 -2.79 9.14
C MET A 371 12.35 -3.28 10.57
N LYS A 372 11.74 -4.42 10.93
CA LYS A 372 11.93 -5.06 12.22
C LYS A 372 13.40 -5.45 12.46
N ASP A 373 14.07 -6.02 11.47
CA ASP A 373 15.40 -6.61 11.64
C ASP A 373 16.56 -5.61 11.42
N ARG A 374 16.31 -4.44 10.79
CA ARG A 374 17.34 -3.44 10.46
C ARG A 374 17.11 -2.05 11.04
N VAL A 375 15.86 -1.63 11.27
CA VAL A 375 15.53 -0.28 11.74
C VAL A 375 15.11 -0.27 13.21
N MET A 376 14.31 -1.25 13.64
CA MET A 376 13.73 -1.29 14.99
C MET A 376 14.62 -1.78 16.16
N PRO A 377 15.69 -2.61 15.99
CA PRO A 377 16.21 -3.35 17.15
C PRO A 377 17.14 -2.52 18.05
N ASN A 378 17.86 -1.54 17.50
CA ASN A 378 18.85 -0.72 18.20
C ASN A 378 18.70 0.75 17.77
N ASP A 379 18.90 1.71 18.67
CA ASP A 379 19.10 3.13 18.33
C ASP A 379 20.26 3.33 17.35
N GLU A 380 21.23 2.41 17.34
CA GLU A 380 22.34 2.34 16.38
C GLU A 380 21.84 2.22 14.93
N GLY A 381 20.72 1.53 14.69
CA GLY A 381 20.13 1.40 13.34
C GLY A 381 19.74 2.76 12.78
N LEU A 382 19.08 3.60 13.60
CA LEU A 382 18.72 4.98 13.26
C LEU A 382 19.93 5.92 13.24
N GLN A 383 20.95 5.70 14.08
CA GLN A 383 22.20 6.47 14.02
C GLN A 383 23.01 6.20 12.74
N ASN A 384 22.99 4.97 12.20
CA ASN A 384 23.58 4.65 10.90
C ASN A 384 22.86 5.34 9.72
N LEU A 385 21.62 5.82 9.92
CA LEU A 385 20.86 6.66 9.00
C LEU A 385 21.14 8.16 9.25
N GLU A 386 22.42 8.53 9.37
CA GLU A 386 22.90 9.89 9.69
C GLU A 386 22.31 11.02 8.82
N THR A 387 21.79 10.72 7.64
CA THR A 387 21.10 11.70 6.79
C THR A 387 19.81 11.13 6.20
N VAL A 388 18.89 12.02 5.85
CA VAL A 388 17.63 11.66 5.16
C VAL A 388 17.90 10.96 3.83
N ASP A 389 18.95 11.34 3.10
CA ASP A 389 19.31 10.71 1.83
C ASP A 389 19.77 9.25 2.03
N LYS A 390 20.53 8.96 3.10
CA LYS A 390 20.88 7.58 3.50
C LYS A 390 19.63 6.78 3.86
N ALA A 391 18.70 7.38 4.61
CA ALA A 391 17.45 6.74 4.99
C ALA A 391 16.58 6.37 3.79
N LEU A 392 16.38 7.30 2.84
CA LEU A 392 15.61 7.01 1.63
C LEU A 392 16.29 5.94 0.78
N ALA A 393 17.60 6.09 0.51
CA ALA A 393 18.34 5.13 -0.30
C ALA A 393 18.31 3.71 0.29
N GLN A 394 18.54 3.55 1.60
CA GLN A 394 18.47 2.23 2.24
C GLN A 394 17.06 1.64 2.25
N SER A 395 16.02 2.46 2.45
CA SER A 395 14.63 1.98 2.45
C SER A 395 14.17 1.56 1.04
N VAL A 396 14.71 2.19 -0.01
CA VAL A 396 14.45 1.84 -1.41
C VAL A 396 15.22 0.59 -1.83
N THR A 397 16.49 0.44 -1.42
CA THR A 397 17.26 -0.80 -1.63
C THR A 397 16.60 -1.98 -0.91
N SER A 398 16.21 -1.79 0.35
CA SER A 398 15.44 -2.76 1.14
C SER A 398 14.19 -3.25 0.43
N LEU A 399 13.43 -2.32 -0.15
CA LEU A 399 12.24 -2.65 -0.91
C LEU A 399 12.60 -3.39 -2.21
N GLY A 400 13.71 -3.03 -2.87
CA GLY A 400 14.25 -3.79 -4.00
C GLY A 400 14.56 -5.25 -3.63
N ASP A 401 15.20 -5.46 -2.47
CA ASP A 401 15.42 -6.79 -1.89
C ASP A 401 14.08 -7.49 -1.58
N ALA A 402 13.07 -6.77 -1.07
CA ALA A 402 11.75 -7.28 -0.72
C ALA A 402 10.92 -7.71 -1.95
N PHE A 403 10.99 -6.94 -3.05
CA PHE A 403 10.48 -7.29 -4.38
C PHE A 403 11.19 -8.54 -4.91
N THR A 404 12.53 -8.54 -4.90
CA THR A 404 13.34 -9.68 -5.38
C THR A 404 13.01 -10.96 -4.61
N ALA A 405 12.87 -10.87 -3.28
CA ALA A 405 12.47 -11.99 -2.43
C ALA A 405 11.03 -12.47 -2.74
N TYR A 406 10.08 -11.56 -2.97
CA TYR A 406 8.71 -11.91 -3.35
C TYR A 406 8.64 -12.59 -4.73
N VAL A 407 9.33 -12.05 -5.74
CA VAL A 407 9.39 -12.64 -7.10
C VAL A 407 10.01 -14.04 -7.05
N LYS A 408 11.10 -14.20 -6.29
CA LYS A 408 11.76 -15.47 -6.06
C LYS A 408 10.87 -16.50 -5.36
N ASP A 409 10.13 -16.09 -4.33
CA ASP A 409 9.17 -16.93 -3.61
C ASP A 409 8.00 -17.36 -4.52
N LEU A 410 7.39 -16.40 -5.22
CA LEU A 410 6.29 -16.64 -6.17
C LEU A 410 6.66 -17.60 -7.30
N PHE A 411 7.88 -17.48 -7.85
CA PHE A 411 8.37 -18.38 -8.89
C PHE A 411 9.07 -19.65 -8.34
N SER A 412 9.25 -19.81 -7.03
CA SER A 412 10.05 -20.90 -6.42
C SER A 412 9.57 -22.34 -6.69
N GLY A 413 8.30 -22.50 -7.07
CA GLY A 413 7.65 -23.80 -7.18
C GLY A 413 7.47 -24.54 -5.84
N GLU A 414 7.52 -23.84 -4.70
CA GLU A 414 7.30 -24.38 -3.35
C GLU A 414 5.86 -24.11 -2.83
N GLY A 415 5.44 -24.85 -1.79
CA GLY A 415 4.16 -24.60 -1.10
C GLY A 415 2.95 -24.55 -2.04
N ASP A 416 2.16 -23.49 -1.91
CA ASP A 416 1.02 -23.13 -2.76
C ASP A 416 1.39 -22.12 -3.87
N LYS A 417 2.68 -21.77 -4.02
CA LYS A 417 3.16 -20.78 -5.00
C LYS A 417 2.82 -21.15 -6.44
N PRO A 418 2.86 -22.43 -6.88
CA PRO A 418 2.32 -22.81 -8.19
C PRO A 418 0.83 -22.51 -8.38
N GLU A 419 0.01 -22.63 -7.33
CA GLU A 419 -1.41 -22.29 -7.42
C GLU A 419 -1.64 -20.77 -7.37
N GLN A 420 -0.84 -20.02 -6.60
CA GLN A 420 -0.82 -18.55 -6.65
C GLN A 420 -0.43 -18.08 -8.06
N LEU A 421 0.71 -18.51 -8.58
CA LEU A 421 1.22 -18.14 -9.91
C LEU A 421 0.26 -18.53 -11.05
N LEU A 422 -0.44 -19.67 -10.96
CA LEU A 422 -1.50 -20.03 -11.90
C LEU A 422 -2.71 -19.09 -11.82
N LYS A 423 -3.06 -18.53 -10.66
CA LYS A 423 -4.11 -17.49 -10.59
C LYS A 423 -3.67 -16.18 -11.26
N LEU A 424 -2.40 -15.80 -11.13
CA LEU A 424 -1.87 -14.56 -11.73
C LEU A 424 -1.70 -14.69 -13.25
N THR A 425 -1.19 -15.83 -13.72
CA THR A 425 -0.85 -16.06 -15.15
C THR A 425 -1.95 -16.73 -15.95
N GLY A 426 -2.83 -17.49 -15.28
CA GLY A 426 -3.91 -18.28 -15.86
C GLY A 426 -4.88 -17.45 -16.67
N LYS A 427 -5.47 -18.07 -17.70
CA LYS A 427 -6.30 -17.39 -18.71
C LYS A 427 -5.56 -16.23 -19.40
N GLY A 428 -4.22 -16.24 -19.34
CA GLY A 428 -3.34 -15.26 -19.97
C GLY A 428 -3.56 -13.83 -19.48
N ALA A 429 -3.86 -13.62 -18.20
CA ALA A 429 -4.26 -12.31 -17.70
C ALA A 429 -3.21 -11.19 -17.85
N ILE A 430 -1.93 -11.54 -18.09
CA ILE A 430 -0.79 -10.61 -17.95
C ILE A 430 -0.02 -10.36 -19.26
N MET A 431 -0.16 -11.16 -20.33
CA MET A 431 0.60 -10.90 -21.59
C MET A 431 0.02 -9.79 -22.49
N ASP A 432 -1.04 -9.11 -22.06
CA ASP A 432 -1.68 -7.98 -22.78
C ASP A 432 -1.52 -6.66 -21.99
N VAL A 433 -0.50 -6.61 -21.12
CA VAL A 433 -0.22 -5.50 -20.20
C VAL A 433 0.84 -4.59 -20.81
N GLY A 434 0.40 -3.53 -21.47
CA GLY A 434 1.29 -2.42 -21.88
C GLY A 434 1.54 -1.46 -20.72
N VAL A 435 2.61 -1.67 -19.95
CA VAL A 435 3.04 -0.73 -18.89
C VAL A 435 3.70 0.50 -19.51
N ASP A 436 3.19 1.70 -19.21
CA ASP A 436 3.91 2.94 -19.48
C ASP A 436 4.87 3.24 -18.31
N LEU A 437 6.13 2.80 -18.46
CA LEU A 437 7.17 2.96 -17.43
C LEU A 437 7.44 4.40 -17.06
N GLY A 438 7.27 5.33 -18.01
CA GLY A 438 7.38 6.76 -17.75
C GLY A 438 6.32 7.19 -16.75
N ARG A 439 5.05 6.81 -16.98
CA ARG A 439 3.94 7.08 -16.04
C ARG A 439 4.10 6.39 -14.70
N VAL A 440 4.52 5.12 -14.65
CA VAL A 440 4.69 4.39 -13.37
C VAL A 440 5.83 5.00 -12.54
N THR A 441 6.94 5.39 -13.18
CA THR A 441 8.05 6.12 -12.54
C THR A 441 7.58 7.48 -12.03
N ASP A 442 6.96 8.30 -12.88
CA ASP A 442 6.49 9.65 -12.50
C ASP A 442 5.40 9.62 -11.42
N SER A 443 4.51 8.62 -11.44
CA SER A 443 3.45 8.46 -10.44
C SER A 443 3.99 8.00 -9.10
N THR A 444 4.90 7.00 -9.11
CA THR A 444 5.64 6.59 -7.90
C THR A 444 6.41 7.78 -7.32
N ARG A 445 7.07 8.59 -8.16
CA ARG A 445 7.79 9.79 -7.73
C ARG A 445 6.84 10.82 -7.09
N LYS A 446 5.68 11.10 -7.70
CA LYS A 446 4.64 11.97 -7.10
C LYS A 446 4.13 11.44 -5.76
N LEU A 447 3.81 10.14 -5.66
CA LEU A 447 3.34 9.53 -4.39
C LEU A 447 4.41 9.60 -3.29
N LEU A 448 5.67 9.33 -3.62
CA LEU A 448 6.80 9.38 -2.69
C LEU A 448 7.07 10.81 -2.22
N GLY A 449 7.11 11.77 -3.14
CA GLY A 449 7.22 13.19 -2.81
C GLY A 449 6.06 13.68 -1.93
N ALA A 450 4.83 13.19 -2.14
CA ALA A 450 3.67 13.56 -1.33
C ALA A 450 3.84 13.18 0.13
N LYS A 451 4.30 11.96 0.38
CA LYS A 451 4.52 11.46 1.73
C LYS A 451 5.78 12.06 2.37
N MET A 452 6.79 12.43 1.58
CA MET A 452 7.93 13.23 2.06
C MET A 452 7.54 14.67 2.45
N ILE A 453 6.61 15.32 1.74
CA ILE A 453 6.06 16.63 2.13
C ILE A 453 5.27 16.53 3.43
N GLN A 454 4.40 15.53 3.55
CA GLN A 454 3.62 15.30 4.77
C GLN A 454 4.53 14.97 5.97
N ALA A 455 5.58 14.16 5.75
CA ALA A 455 6.61 13.90 6.74
C ALA A 455 7.31 15.19 7.17
N ALA A 456 7.72 16.03 6.22
CA ALA A 456 8.37 17.31 6.47
C ALA A 456 7.46 18.27 7.28
N TRP A 457 6.20 18.47 6.87
CA TRP A 457 5.25 19.31 7.63
C TRP A 457 4.99 18.75 9.05
N SER A 458 5.00 17.43 9.25
CA SER A 458 4.86 16.82 10.59
C SER A 458 6.04 17.07 11.54
N VAL A 459 7.18 17.56 11.03
CA VAL A 459 8.38 17.95 11.79
C VAL A 459 8.75 19.43 11.61
N ALA A 460 7.96 20.19 10.84
CA ALA A 460 8.15 21.63 10.70
C ALA A 460 7.87 22.33 12.04
N PRO A 461 8.61 23.39 12.41
CA PRO A 461 8.34 24.10 13.65
C PRO A 461 6.97 24.79 13.61
N GLU A 462 6.38 25.04 14.79
CA GLU A 462 5.02 25.61 14.96
C GLU A 462 4.78 26.86 14.08
N GLY A 463 5.80 27.72 13.98
CA GLY A 463 5.77 28.95 13.21
C GLY A 463 5.92 28.84 11.70
N ALA A 464 6.12 27.64 11.16
CA ALA A 464 6.54 27.44 9.78
C ALA A 464 6.01 26.13 9.15
N GLY A 465 4.82 25.64 9.54
CA GLY A 465 4.14 24.58 8.80
C GLY A 465 3.52 23.44 9.62
N ALA A 466 3.74 23.36 10.93
CA ALA A 466 3.25 22.26 11.78
C ALA A 466 1.72 22.03 11.77
N HIS A 467 0.95 23.02 11.32
CA HIS A 467 -0.51 23.06 11.37
C HIS A 467 -1.11 23.45 10.02
N PRO A 468 -0.97 22.60 8.99
CA PRO A 468 -1.52 22.86 7.65
C PRO A 468 -3.05 22.84 7.69
N PHE A 469 -3.68 23.71 6.89
CA PHE A 469 -5.13 23.69 6.64
C PHE A 469 -5.49 24.28 5.27
N ILE A 470 -6.67 23.94 4.77
CA ILE A 470 -7.25 24.52 3.56
C ILE A 470 -8.36 25.48 3.94
N LEU A 471 -8.26 26.74 3.52
CA LEU A 471 -9.40 27.67 3.55
C LEU A 471 -10.22 27.51 2.26
N LYS A 472 -11.44 26.99 2.37
CA LYS A 472 -12.40 26.95 1.26
C LYS A 472 -12.95 28.37 1.05
N THR A 473 -13.13 28.78 -0.20
CA THR A 473 -13.76 30.08 -0.52
C THR A 473 -14.84 29.89 -1.59
N ASP A 474 -15.77 30.84 -1.68
CA ASP A 474 -16.74 30.90 -2.78
C ASP A 474 -16.23 31.68 -4.00
N GLU A 475 -15.01 32.22 -3.95
CA GLU A 475 -14.41 32.98 -5.05
C GLU A 475 -14.09 32.06 -6.24
N PRO A 476 -14.34 32.49 -7.49
CA PRO A 476 -14.06 31.67 -8.67
C PRO A 476 -12.57 31.47 -8.91
N CYS A 477 -12.22 30.43 -9.68
CA CYS A 477 -10.86 30.21 -10.16
C CYS A 477 -10.51 31.16 -11.33
N GLY A 478 -10.25 32.44 -11.05
CA GLY A 478 -9.75 33.39 -12.05
C GLY A 478 -8.26 33.24 -12.37
N GLN A 479 -7.76 33.80 -13.47
CA GLN A 479 -6.31 33.87 -13.75
C GLN A 479 -5.62 35.10 -13.15
N ASP A 480 -6.38 36.05 -12.60
CA ASP A 480 -5.85 37.35 -12.16
C ASP A 480 -5.00 37.24 -10.88
N GLY A 481 -3.68 37.47 -11.00
CA GLY A 481 -2.70 37.48 -9.90
C GLY A 481 -2.86 38.61 -8.87
N ASN A 482 -4.01 39.28 -8.87
CA ASN A 482 -4.41 40.36 -7.96
C ASN A 482 -5.69 40.02 -7.16
N MET A 483 -6.06 38.73 -7.08
CA MET A 483 -7.22 38.25 -6.33
C MET A 483 -7.17 38.69 -4.86
N ILE A 484 -8.08 39.58 -4.47
CA ILE A 484 -8.35 39.96 -3.08
C ILE A 484 -9.59 39.17 -2.64
N ILE A 485 -9.43 38.25 -1.70
CA ILE A 485 -10.57 37.51 -1.13
C ILE A 485 -11.39 38.47 -0.27
N PRO A 486 -12.69 38.71 -0.58
CA PRO A 486 -13.54 39.58 0.22
C PRO A 486 -13.84 38.96 1.60
N GLY A 487 -14.30 39.81 2.53
CA GLY A 487 -14.64 39.40 3.91
C GLY A 487 -13.63 39.85 4.97
N GLY A 488 -12.41 40.22 4.59
CA GLY A 488 -11.44 40.90 5.46
C GLY A 488 -10.31 40.03 6.04
N TYR A 489 -9.95 38.95 5.33
CA TYR A 489 -8.88 38.01 5.74
C TYR A 489 -7.48 38.65 5.76
N ASP A 490 -7.29 39.76 5.04
CA ASP A 490 -6.10 40.63 5.03
C ASP A 490 -5.58 41.02 6.43
N LYS A 491 -6.47 41.02 7.43
CA LYS A 491 -6.14 41.35 8.82
C LYS A 491 -5.29 40.30 9.54
N PHE A 492 -5.23 39.06 9.05
CA PHE A 492 -4.43 37.98 9.64
C PHE A 492 -3.82 36.98 8.66
N ILE A 493 -4.08 37.15 7.35
CA ILE A 493 -3.43 36.42 6.26
C ILE A 493 -2.83 37.47 5.30
N PRO A 494 -1.51 37.49 5.06
CA PRO A 494 -0.91 38.46 4.14
C PRO A 494 -1.43 38.29 2.70
N HIS A 495 -1.55 39.40 1.94
CA HIS A 495 -2.02 39.33 0.55
C HIS A 495 -1.08 38.53 -0.38
N ASP A 496 0.23 38.55 -0.14
CA ASP A 496 1.18 37.75 -0.93
C ASP A 496 1.05 36.25 -0.62
N ASP A 497 0.86 35.92 0.66
CA ASP A 497 0.58 34.56 1.13
C ASP A 497 -0.73 34.03 0.54
N MET A 498 -1.83 34.78 0.56
CA MET A 498 -3.09 34.39 -0.08
C MET A 498 -2.92 34.11 -1.58
N ARG A 499 -2.04 34.84 -2.27
CA ARG A 499 -1.74 34.64 -3.69
C ARG A 499 -0.89 33.39 -3.94
N LYS A 500 0.07 33.08 -3.06
CA LYS A 500 0.96 31.91 -3.15
C LYS A 500 0.29 30.61 -2.70
N ALA A 501 -0.52 30.67 -1.64
CA ALA A 501 -1.28 29.56 -1.07
C ALA A 501 -2.37 29.04 -2.02
N ARG A 502 -2.70 29.80 -3.06
CA ARG A 502 -3.83 29.55 -3.95
C ARG A 502 -3.71 28.24 -4.72
N ALA A 503 -4.78 27.45 -4.65
CA ALA A 503 -5.11 26.32 -5.49
C ALA A 503 -6.55 26.48 -6.02
N CYS A 504 -6.96 25.63 -6.97
CA CYS A 504 -8.31 25.60 -7.51
C CYS A 504 -8.95 24.20 -7.41
N TYR A 505 -10.23 24.19 -7.02
CA TYR A 505 -11.03 22.97 -6.89
C TYR A 505 -12.48 23.27 -7.29
N ASN A 506 -13.09 22.45 -8.16
CA ASN A 506 -14.46 22.64 -8.68
C ASN A 506 -14.77 24.09 -9.15
N ASN A 507 -13.81 24.71 -9.85
CA ASN A 507 -13.82 26.10 -10.31
C ASN A 507 -13.94 27.18 -9.20
N LYS A 508 -13.76 26.79 -7.93
CA LYS A 508 -13.57 27.71 -6.79
C LYS A 508 -12.08 27.79 -6.43
N THR A 509 -11.70 28.90 -5.81
CA THR A 509 -10.38 29.06 -5.19
C THR A 509 -10.39 28.48 -3.78
N VAL A 510 -9.31 27.77 -3.41
CA VAL A 510 -9.00 27.39 -2.02
C VAL A 510 -7.56 27.80 -1.68
N LEU A 511 -7.24 27.99 -0.41
CA LEU A 511 -5.88 28.37 0.04
C LEU A 511 -5.24 27.30 0.93
N LEU A 512 -4.04 26.85 0.57
CA LEU A 512 -3.15 26.00 1.37
C LEU A 512 -2.32 26.86 2.35
N LEU A 513 -2.73 26.86 3.62
CA LEU A 513 -2.21 27.74 4.67
C LEU A 513 -1.66 26.94 5.85
N HIS A 514 -0.91 27.58 6.73
CA HIS A 514 -0.70 27.09 8.09
C HIS A 514 -1.13 28.14 9.12
N GLY A 515 -1.70 27.70 10.24
CA GLY A 515 -1.97 28.57 11.39
C GLY A 515 -0.74 28.69 12.29
N TRP A 516 -0.64 29.78 13.06
CA TRP A 516 0.43 29.97 14.06
C TRP A 516 0.01 30.88 15.23
N ARG A 517 0.68 30.72 16.39
CA ARG A 517 0.38 31.42 17.65
C ARG A 517 1.59 32.21 18.21
N LYS A 518 1.33 33.00 19.25
CA LYS A 518 2.29 33.98 19.78
C LYS A 518 3.42 33.31 20.55
N GLY A 519 4.60 33.31 19.96
CA GLY A 519 5.82 32.71 20.54
C GLY A 519 6.45 31.63 19.68
N ALA A 520 5.75 31.17 18.63
CA ALA A 520 6.14 30.10 17.71
C ALA A 520 7.38 30.38 16.82
N GLY A 521 8.30 31.27 17.21
CA GLY A 521 9.51 31.62 16.47
C GLY A 521 9.30 32.52 15.22
N VAL A 522 8.06 32.72 14.78
CA VAL A 522 7.72 33.52 13.58
C VAL A 522 8.24 34.96 13.71
N PRO A 523 8.85 35.54 12.66
CA PRO A 523 9.09 36.98 12.60
C PRO A 523 7.79 37.76 12.90
N GLN A 524 7.88 38.85 13.68
CA GLN A 524 6.70 39.56 14.16
C GLN A 524 5.93 40.26 13.03
N ALA A 525 5.01 39.53 12.40
CA ALA A 525 4.03 40.08 11.48
C ALA A 525 3.12 41.12 12.18
N MET A 526 2.58 42.05 11.41
CA MET A 526 1.79 43.19 11.90
C MET A 526 0.47 42.80 12.59
N THR A 527 0.10 41.52 12.59
CA THR A 527 -1.16 40.95 13.10
C THR A 527 -1.27 40.92 14.63
N GLY A 528 -0.19 41.24 15.35
CA GLY A 528 -0.15 41.20 16.82
C GLY A 528 0.27 39.85 17.41
N GLY A 529 0.79 38.93 16.58
CA GLY A 529 1.45 37.70 17.01
C GLY A 529 0.62 36.43 16.90
N TRP A 530 -0.32 36.35 15.96
CA TRP A 530 -1.12 35.17 15.63
C TRP A 530 -1.62 35.37 14.18
N GLY A 531 -1.98 34.30 13.50
CA GLY A 531 -2.54 34.41 12.14
C GLY A 531 -2.49 33.10 11.37
N ALA A 532 -2.65 33.22 10.06
CA ALA A 532 -2.35 32.15 9.13
C ALA A 532 -1.50 32.68 7.98
N ASN A 533 -0.47 31.94 7.61
CA ASN A 533 0.47 32.31 6.54
C ASN A 533 0.43 31.23 5.45
N LEU A 534 1.15 31.48 4.35
CA LEU A 534 1.47 30.49 3.33
C LEU A 534 2.04 29.21 3.98
N LEU A 535 1.43 28.06 3.71
CA LEU A 535 2.00 26.77 4.11
C LEU A 535 3.38 26.57 3.48
N ILE A 536 4.36 26.15 4.26
CA ILE A 536 5.76 26.17 3.85
C ILE A 536 6.03 25.28 2.62
N GLY A 537 6.85 25.77 1.69
CA GLY A 537 7.20 25.10 0.43
C GLY A 537 6.10 25.07 -0.63
N VAL A 538 4.87 25.50 -0.31
CA VAL A 538 3.72 25.45 -1.24
C VAL A 538 3.90 26.39 -2.44
N ASP A 539 4.70 27.45 -2.33
CA ASP A 539 5.08 28.31 -3.46
C ASP A 539 6.13 27.68 -4.40
N GLN A 540 6.74 26.55 -4.01
CA GLN A 540 7.68 25.77 -4.83
C GLN A 540 7.02 24.59 -5.55
N LEU A 541 5.73 24.34 -5.32
CA LEU A 541 4.93 23.27 -5.94
C LEU A 541 4.48 23.66 -7.37
N ASP A 542 5.35 23.37 -8.33
CA ASP A 542 5.13 23.45 -9.78
C ASP A 542 5.36 22.07 -10.41
N GLU A 543 4.58 21.69 -11.41
CA GLU A 543 4.70 20.42 -12.14
C GLU A 543 6.10 20.21 -12.76
N LYS A 544 6.80 21.31 -13.08
CA LYS A 544 8.18 21.34 -13.60
C LYS A 544 9.23 21.12 -12.53
N ASN A 545 8.91 21.33 -11.25
CA ASN A 545 9.84 21.14 -10.14
C ASN A 545 9.98 19.65 -9.81
N LYS A 546 10.72 18.92 -10.66
CA LYS A 546 10.87 17.46 -10.53
C LYS A 546 11.68 17.04 -9.28
N GLU A 547 12.50 17.92 -8.72
CA GLU A 547 13.18 17.69 -7.43
C GLU A 547 12.16 17.55 -6.29
N LEU A 548 11.08 18.34 -6.33
CA LEU A 548 9.89 18.21 -5.45
C LEU A 548 8.80 17.34 -6.12
N ALA A 549 9.24 16.29 -6.81
CA ALA A 549 8.46 15.28 -7.55
C ALA A 549 7.61 15.78 -8.75
N GLY A 550 7.40 17.09 -8.91
CA GLY A 550 6.44 17.67 -9.84
C GLY A 550 5.00 17.69 -9.31
N ILE A 551 4.83 17.78 -7.97
CA ILE A 551 3.53 17.89 -7.31
C ILE A 551 3.04 19.34 -7.41
N THR A 552 1.76 19.54 -7.71
CA THR A 552 1.13 20.86 -7.77
C THR A 552 0.29 21.16 -6.54
N ARG A 553 0.01 22.45 -6.30
CA ARG A 553 -0.93 22.91 -5.27
C ARG A 553 -2.34 22.36 -5.47
N ASP A 554 -2.76 22.21 -6.73
CA ASP A 554 -4.08 21.69 -7.09
C ASP A 554 -4.19 20.19 -6.78
N ASP A 555 -3.11 19.40 -6.91
CA ASP A 555 -3.11 17.98 -6.52
C ASP A 555 -3.42 17.79 -5.02
N ILE A 556 -2.80 18.60 -4.17
CA ILE A 556 -2.99 18.61 -2.72
C ILE A 556 -4.42 19.04 -2.37
N ALA A 557 -4.86 20.15 -2.95
CA ALA A 557 -6.20 20.69 -2.73
C ALA A 557 -7.28 19.69 -3.13
N PHE A 558 -7.16 19.07 -4.31
CA PHE A 558 -8.16 18.15 -4.85
C PHE A 558 -8.31 16.88 -4.00
N SER A 559 -7.20 16.29 -3.54
CA SER A 559 -7.20 15.11 -2.65
C SER A 559 -7.87 15.38 -1.30
N ALA A 560 -7.55 16.52 -0.67
CA ALA A 560 -8.12 16.91 0.62
C ALA A 560 -9.59 17.32 0.50
N MET A 561 -9.94 18.12 -0.52
CA MET A 561 -11.31 18.58 -0.77
C MET A 561 -12.24 17.43 -1.15
N MET A 562 -11.80 16.46 -1.96
CA MET A 562 -12.60 15.25 -2.20
C MET A 562 -12.78 14.41 -0.93
N ASN A 563 -11.78 14.32 -0.05
CA ASN A 563 -11.93 13.62 1.22
C ASN A 563 -13.05 14.25 2.05
N TYR A 564 -13.00 15.57 2.18
CA TYR A 564 -13.98 16.38 2.91
C TYR A 564 -15.39 16.25 2.32
N GLU A 565 -15.54 16.31 0.99
CA GLU A 565 -16.83 16.15 0.31
C GLU A 565 -17.37 14.71 0.38
N LYS A 566 -16.51 13.69 0.25
CA LYS A 566 -16.87 12.26 0.46
C LYS A 566 -17.44 12.00 1.86
N HIS A 567 -16.97 12.77 2.84
CA HIS A 567 -17.41 12.70 4.23
C HIS A 567 -18.46 13.77 4.59
N ASN A 568 -19.36 14.08 3.64
CA ASN A 568 -20.50 14.99 3.80
C ASN A 568 -20.14 16.46 4.12
N ASN A 569 -19.00 16.96 3.62
CA ASN A 569 -18.40 18.24 4.00
C ASN A 569 -18.02 18.28 5.49
N SER A 570 -17.29 17.24 5.93
CA SER A 570 -16.78 17.15 7.30
C SER A 570 -15.35 16.64 7.35
N ASN A 571 -14.65 16.99 8.42
CA ASN A 571 -13.27 16.56 8.68
C ASN A 571 -13.21 15.18 9.39
N THR A 572 -14.30 14.39 9.46
CA THR A 572 -14.39 13.04 10.09
C THR A 572 -13.37 12.01 9.58
N ALA A 573 -12.60 12.34 8.56
CA ALA A 573 -11.61 11.46 7.96
C ALA A 573 -10.20 11.73 8.49
N MET A 574 -10.05 12.66 9.46
CA MET A 574 -8.76 13.24 9.78
C MET A 574 -7.99 12.47 10.84
N GLY A 575 -6.81 11.99 10.44
CA GLY A 575 -5.99 11.11 11.27
C GLY A 575 -6.35 9.64 11.12
N LYS A 576 -7.45 9.31 10.44
CA LYS A 576 -7.63 7.98 9.84
C LYS A 576 -6.49 7.75 8.84
N ALA A 577 -5.82 6.60 8.97
CA ALA A 577 -4.93 6.12 7.91
C ALA A 577 -5.76 5.89 6.63
N LEU A 578 -5.09 6.00 5.48
CA LEU A 578 -5.75 5.73 4.21
C LEU A 578 -6.01 4.23 4.09
N ASP A 579 -7.26 3.82 4.25
CA ASP A 579 -7.66 2.42 4.12
C ASP A 579 -7.39 1.93 2.70
N ILE A 580 -6.58 0.87 2.60
CA ILE A 580 -6.20 0.25 1.32
C ILE A 580 -7.42 -0.27 0.56
N ASP A 581 -8.43 -0.83 1.26
CA ASP A 581 -9.61 -1.39 0.62
C ASP A 581 -10.52 -0.30 0.06
N THR A 582 -10.71 0.79 0.81
CA THR A 582 -11.38 2.02 0.35
C THR A 582 -10.65 2.64 -0.83
N VAL A 583 -9.31 2.70 -0.83
CA VAL A 583 -8.57 3.32 -1.95
C VAL A 583 -8.58 2.45 -3.19
N ILE A 584 -8.43 1.12 -3.08
CA ILE A 584 -8.61 0.22 -4.22
C ILE A 584 -10.04 0.31 -4.74
N GLY A 585 -11.04 0.39 -3.86
CA GLY A 585 -12.45 0.57 -4.25
C GLY A 585 -12.74 1.92 -4.93
N ASP A 586 -12.13 3.01 -4.45
CA ASP A 586 -12.23 4.35 -5.05
C ASP A 586 -11.56 4.37 -6.43
N LEU A 587 -10.33 3.84 -6.55
CA LEU A 587 -9.61 3.71 -7.82
C LEU A 587 -10.42 2.87 -8.83
N GLN A 588 -10.98 1.73 -8.39
CA GLN A 588 -11.84 0.87 -9.21
C GLN A 588 -13.20 1.49 -9.56
N SER A 589 -13.61 2.56 -8.87
CA SER A 589 -14.83 3.26 -9.21
C SER A 589 -14.66 3.98 -10.56
N LYS A 590 -15.67 3.90 -11.44
CA LYS A 590 -15.67 4.55 -12.76
C LYS A 590 -15.62 6.09 -12.73
N GLN A 591 -15.47 6.68 -11.55
CA GLN A 591 -15.31 8.11 -11.34
C GLN A 591 -13.87 8.58 -11.61
N PHE A 592 -12.90 7.65 -11.65
CA PHE A 592 -11.54 7.90 -12.10
C PHE A 592 -11.25 7.14 -13.41
N ASP A 593 -11.01 7.85 -14.52
CA ASP A 593 -10.34 7.25 -15.67
C ASP A 593 -8.83 7.33 -15.42
N MET A 594 -8.22 6.18 -15.13
CA MET A 594 -6.78 6.08 -14.83
C MET A 594 -5.87 6.35 -16.05
N SER A 595 -6.42 6.77 -17.20
CA SER A 595 -5.61 7.46 -18.23
C SER A 595 -4.89 8.67 -17.65
N ASP A 596 -5.56 9.37 -16.73
CA ASP A 596 -5.06 10.53 -16.03
C ASP A 596 -4.46 10.07 -14.69
N TYR A 597 -3.23 9.55 -14.74
CA TYR A 597 -2.48 9.08 -13.57
C TYR A 597 -2.26 10.15 -12.47
N GLU A 598 -2.58 11.42 -12.75
CA GLU A 598 -2.78 12.46 -11.73
C GLU A 598 -3.81 12.05 -10.67
N ALA A 599 -4.76 11.17 -10.99
CA ALA A 599 -5.69 10.55 -10.05
C ALA A 599 -5.00 9.95 -8.82
N ALA A 600 -3.81 9.34 -8.97
CA ALA A 600 -3.11 8.70 -7.85
C ALA A 600 -2.70 9.71 -6.77
N ILE A 601 -2.07 10.83 -7.16
CA ILE A 601 -1.71 11.93 -6.24
C ILE A 601 -2.94 12.70 -5.74
N ARG A 602 -4.05 12.64 -6.49
CA ARG A 602 -5.35 13.25 -6.18
C ARG A 602 -6.31 12.35 -5.39
N THR A 603 -5.94 11.10 -5.07
CA THR A 603 -6.79 10.12 -4.35
C THR A 603 -7.42 10.74 -3.09
N PRO A 604 -8.73 10.57 -2.81
CA PRO A 604 -9.36 11.15 -1.63
C PRO A 604 -8.59 10.82 -0.36
N GLY A 605 -8.18 11.86 0.39
CA GLY A 605 -7.56 11.73 1.71
C GLY A 605 -6.06 11.40 1.72
N LEU A 606 -5.44 11.12 0.56
CA LEU A 606 -3.98 10.95 0.48
C LEU A 606 -3.25 12.15 1.10
N TRP A 607 -3.79 13.35 0.87
CA TRP A 607 -3.50 14.59 1.56
C TRP A 607 -4.54 14.84 2.65
N ASN A 608 -4.24 14.37 3.85
CA ASN A 608 -5.11 14.54 5.00
C ASN A 608 -4.91 15.91 5.67
N ILE A 609 -5.51 16.95 5.08
CA ILE A 609 -5.42 18.36 5.50
C ILE A 609 -6.84 18.86 5.88
N PRO A 610 -7.03 19.57 7.00
CA PRO A 610 -8.35 20.05 7.42
C PRO A 610 -8.89 21.09 6.47
N VAL A 611 -10.18 20.98 6.12
CA VAL A 611 -10.90 21.99 5.34
C VAL A 611 -11.70 22.88 6.29
N CYS A 612 -11.44 24.18 6.19
CA CYS A 612 -12.12 25.25 6.90
C CYS A 612 -13.14 25.92 5.98
N GLU A 613 -14.43 25.78 6.30
CA GLU A 613 -15.53 26.62 5.78
C GLU A 613 -15.89 27.77 6.73
N ASN A 614 -15.12 27.95 7.81
CA ASN A 614 -15.35 28.95 8.85
C ASN A 614 -15.59 30.35 8.29
N ASP A 615 -16.59 31.05 8.83
CA ASP A 615 -16.62 32.51 8.71
C ASP A 615 -15.31 33.10 9.29
N ARG A 616 -14.86 34.21 8.69
CA ARG A 616 -13.61 34.87 9.07
C ARG A 616 -13.48 35.10 10.58
N GLY A 617 -14.56 35.50 11.26
CA GLY A 617 -14.58 35.78 12.70
C GLY A 617 -14.47 34.53 13.58
N SER A 618 -14.87 33.37 13.08
CA SER A 618 -14.62 32.07 13.73
C SER A 618 -13.20 31.58 13.49
N LEU A 619 -12.69 31.64 12.25
CA LEU A 619 -11.30 31.27 11.94
C LEU A 619 -10.29 32.13 12.72
N GLU A 620 -10.49 33.46 12.74
CA GLU A 620 -9.72 34.40 13.55
C GLU A 620 -9.76 34.04 15.04
N ARG A 621 -10.93 33.64 15.56
CA ARG A 621 -11.09 33.25 16.96
C ARG A 621 -10.31 31.98 17.28
N ASN A 622 -10.44 30.94 16.48
CA ASN A 622 -9.81 29.64 16.74
C ASN A 622 -8.28 29.74 16.75
N ILE A 623 -7.70 30.45 15.78
CA ILE A 623 -6.26 30.74 15.73
C ILE A 623 -5.79 31.47 17.00
N ARG A 624 -6.59 32.40 17.53
CA ARG A 624 -6.27 33.15 18.76
C ARG A 624 -6.46 32.33 20.04
N THR A 625 -7.57 31.59 20.18
CA THR A 625 -8.04 31.08 21.48
C THR A 625 -8.01 29.57 21.64
N MET A 626 -8.03 28.80 20.55
CA MET A 626 -7.84 27.34 20.63
C MET A 626 -6.35 27.03 20.62
N ASP A 627 -5.99 25.91 21.24
CA ASP A 627 -4.65 25.36 21.14
C ASP A 627 -4.59 24.40 19.94
N PRO A 628 -3.59 24.45 19.05
CA PRO A 628 -3.40 23.44 18.01
C PRO A 628 -3.13 22.05 18.59
N GLN A 629 -2.64 21.95 19.83
CA GLN A 629 -2.53 20.65 20.50
C GLN A 629 -3.92 20.05 20.81
N ASN A 630 -4.97 20.88 20.88
CA ASN A 630 -6.33 20.50 21.26
C ASN A 630 -7.27 20.23 20.06
N SER A 631 -6.76 20.06 18.83
CA SER A 631 -7.55 19.48 17.74
C SER A 631 -6.69 19.09 16.54
N ASN A 632 -6.95 17.92 15.96
CA ASN A 632 -6.34 17.50 14.69
C ASN A 632 -6.88 18.30 13.49
N TYR A 633 -7.99 19.03 13.65
CA TYR A 633 -8.60 19.89 12.61
C TYR A 633 -8.27 21.38 12.80
N TRP A 634 -7.47 21.75 13.80
CA TRP A 634 -7.17 23.17 14.08
C TRP A 634 -6.53 23.82 12.83
N PRO A 635 -6.98 25.02 12.41
CA PRO A 635 -7.85 25.97 13.12
C PRO A 635 -9.35 25.91 12.78
N CYS A 636 -9.84 24.88 12.08
CA CYS A 636 -11.24 24.83 11.64
C CYS A 636 -12.23 24.64 12.81
N ASN A 637 -13.49 25.06 12.64
CA ASN A 637 -14.53 24.96 13.69
C ASN A 637 -14.95 23.52 13.95
N THR A 638 -14.90 22.68 12.92
CA THR A 638 -15.55 21.39 12.87
C THR A 638 -14.60 20.27 13.23
N ALA A 639 -14.66 19.89 14.51
CA ALA A 639 -14.94 18.48 14.75
C ALA A 639 -16.36 18.12 14.24
N PRO A 640 -16.64 16.87 13.87
CA PRO A 640 -17.87 16.53 13.15
C PRO A 640 -19.16 16.59 13.97
N ASP A 641 -19.02 16.35 15.27
CA ASP A 641 -20.09 16.00 16.19
C ASP A 641 -19.99 16.81 17.49
N SER A 642 -21.10 16.87 18.24
CA SER A 642 -21.18 17.57 19.53
C SER A 642 -20.35 16.94 20.64
N ASN A 643 -19.72 15.80 20.37
CA ASN A 643 -19.13 14.91 21.36
C ASN A 643 -17.59 14.92 21.31
N TYR A 644 -16.99 15.42 20.22
CA TYR A 644 -15.53 15.45 20.08
C TYR A 644 -14.87 16.27 21.19
N ASN A 645 -14.06 15.59 22.00
CA ASN A 645 -13.35 16.24 23.09
C ASN A 645 -11.96 16.68 22.65
N GLY A 646 -11.91 17.83 21.99
CA GLY A 646 -10.65 18.47 21.62
C GLY A 646 -9.75 18.81 22.81
N LYS A 647 -10.28 18.97 24.03
CA LYS A 647 -9.42 19.12 25.22
C LYS A 647 -8.62 17.85 25.50
N GLY A 648 -9.04 16.70 24.98
CA GLY A 648 -8.58 15.37 25.35
C GLY A 648 -9.13 14.90 26.71
N THR A 649 -8.90 13.63 26.99
CA THR A 649 -9.14 13.02 28.31
C THR A 649 -7.82 12.85 29.03
N ASN A 650 -7.75 13.23 30.31
CA ASN A 650 -6.61 12.85 31.14
C ASN A 650 -6.75 11.37 31.55
N VAL A 651 -5.82 10.53 31.12
CA VAL A 651 -5.66 9.18 31.67
C VAL A 651 -4.79 9.29 32.91
N HIS A 652 -5.37 9.11 34.10
CA HIS A 652 -4.69 9.04 35.40
C HIS A 652 -4.34 7.58 35.72
N VAL A 653 -3.33 7.39 36.56
CA VAL A 653 -2.97 6.07 37.12
C VAL A 653 -3.07 6.09 38.65
N ASN A 654 -3.77 5.11 39.22
CA ASN A 654 -4.02 5.06 40.66
C ASN A 654 -2.79 4.57 41.45
N ASN A 655 -2.10 3.54 40.97
CA ASN A 655 -0.88 3.00 41.59
C ASN A 655 0.07 2.40 40.53
N GLY A 656 1.35 2.23 40.89
CA GLY A 656 2.41 1.83 39.96
C GLY A 656 2.69 2.89 38.89
N CYS A 657 3.23 2.46 37.75
CA CYS A 657 3.36 3.28 36.55
C CYS A 657 2.84 2.51 35.32
N ILE A 658 2.30 3.25 34.36
CA ILE A 658 1.82 2.75 33.07
C ILE A 658 2.37 3.63 31.94
N VAL A 659 2.36 3.10 30.71
CA VAL A 659 2.69 3.86 29.51
C VAL A 659 1.43 3.92 28.64
N VAL A 660 0.93 5.13 28.39
CA VAL A 660 -0.30 5.39 27.62
C VAL A 660 0.11 6.15 26.37
N GLU A 661 -0.18 5.60 25.18
CA GLU A 661 0.32 6.16 23.90
C GLU A 661 1.80 6.55 23.98
N GLY A 662 2.65 5.60 24.38
CA GLY A 662 4.09 5.80 24.54
C GLY A 662 4.48 6.93 25.51
N THR A 663 3.60 7.31 26.44
CA THR A 663 3.86 8.34 27.46
C THR A 663 3.80 7.73 28.85
N GLY A 664 4.95 7.66 29.53
CA GLY A 664 5.05 7.12 30.88
C GLY A 664 4.45 8.03 31.95
N ILE A 665 3.56 7.47 32.79
CA ILE A 665 2.92 8.16 33.91
C ILE A 665 2.90 7.29 35.17
N CYS A 666 2.98 7.93 36.35
CA CYS A 666 3.14 7.24 37.63
C CYS A 666 2.15 7.71 38.71
N GLY A 667 1.71 6.77 39.54
CA GLY A 667 0.78 7.00 40.65
C GLY A 667 1.29 8.02 41.65
N LYS A 668 0.38 8.80 42.25
CA LYS A 668 0.72 9.92 43.15
C LYS A 668 1.56 9.49 44.37
N SER A 669 1.46 8.23 44.78
CA SER A 669 2.24 7.58 45.84
C SER A 669 3.75 7.56 45.57
N LEU A 670 4.18 7.47 44.30
CA LEU A 670 5.58 7.31 43.93
C LEU A 670 6.37 8.63 43.90
N ARG A 671 5.67 9.78 43.92
CA ARG A 671 6.25 11.15 43.85
C ARG A 671 7.16 11.54 45.03
N GLY A 672 7.44 10.63 45.97
CA GLY A 672 8.26 10.86 47.16
C GLY A 672 9.77 10.96 46.91
N GLY A 673 10.27 10.62 45.72
CA GLY A 673 11.71 10.68 45.42
C GLY A 673 12.03 10.88 43.95
N GLY A 674 12.75 11.97 43.64
CA GLY A 674 13.39 12.19 42.33
C GLY A 674 12.88 13.42 41.57
N PRO A 675 13.74 14.38 41.19
CA PRO A 675 13.40 15.46 40.26
C PRO A 675 13.31 14.92 38.82
N GLY A 676 12.25 14.17 38.52
CA GLY A 676 12.08 13.48 37.23
C GLY A 676 10.69 12.88 36.98
N MET A 677 9.92 12.59 38.04
CA MET A 677 8.55 12.05 37.93
C MET A 677 7.54 13.10 37.43
N LYS A 678 7.55 13.35 36.10
CA LYS A 678 6.91 14.55 35.52
C LYS A 678 5.38 14.60 35.64
N HIS A 679 4.66 13.49 35.44
CA HIS A 679 3.18 13.50 35.44
C HIS A 679 2.54 12.28 36.12
N SER A 680 1.35 12.47 36.70
CA SER A 680 0.47 11.39 37.20
C SER A 680 -0.73 11.12 36.30
N SER A 681 -0.80 11.82 35.18
CA SER A 681 -1.79 11.68 34.13
C SER A 681 -1.18 12.14 32.82
N THR A 682 -1.59 11.56 31.70
CA THR A 682 -1.27 12.09 30.36
C THR A 682 -2.56 12.42 29.62
N LEU A 683 -2.47 13.35 28.68
CA LEU A 683 -3.59 13.75 27.87
C LEU A 683 -3.66 12.87 26.61
N VAL A 684 -4.66 12.01 26.55
CA VAL A 684 -5.02 11.30 25.32
C VAL A 684 -6.01 12.17 24.56
N LYS A 685 -5.69 12.47 23.30
CA LYS A 685 -6.62 13.17 22.42
C LYS A 685 -7.70 12.22 21.93
N ASP A 686 -8.90 12.76 21.78
CA ASP A 686 -10.02 12.03 21.20
C ASP A 686 -9.71 11.50 19.78
N THR A 687 -10.13 10.26 19.51
CA THR A 687 -9.88 9.57 18.25
C THR A 687 -11.01 9.84 17.28
N ASP A 688 -10.72 10.57 16.20
CA ASP A 688 -11.64 10.77 15.07
C ASP A 688 -11.81 9.48 14.24
N ASP A 689 -12.30 8.41 14.86
CA ASP A 689 -12.89 7.29 14.14
C ASP A 689 -14.39 7.52 13.87
N GLY A 690 -15.03 8.42 14.63
CA GLY A 690 -16.46 8.76 14.51
C GLY A 690 -17.38 7.91 15.39
N SER A 691 -16.82 7.12 16.31
CA SER A 691 -17.58 6.31 17.29
C SER A 691 -18.14 7.14 18.47
N GLY A 692 -17.69 8.38 18.64
CA GLY A 692 -17.93 9.16 19.87
C GLY A 692 -17.13 8.63 21.07
N ARG A 693 -15.99 7.96 20.80
CA ARG A 693 -15.08 7.44 21.82
C ARG A 693 -13.63 7.76 21.50
N THR A 694 -12.91 8.14 22.55
CA THR A 694 -11.45 8.15 22.59
C THR A 694 -10.93 6.72 22.74
N LYS A 695 -9.86 6.37 22.03
CA LYS A 695 -9.10 5.12 22.19
C LYS A 695 -7.64 5.39 22.52
N ALA A 696 -7.03 4.49 23.30
CA ALA A 696 -5.60 4.46 23.55
C ALA A 696 -5.11 3.05 23.87
N ARG A 697 -3.88 2.72 23.47
CA ARG A 697 -3.14 1.57 24.00
C ARG A 697 -2.49 1.92 25.33
N ILE A 698 -2.76 1.09 26.33
CA ILE A 698 -2.18 1.19 27.68
C ILE A 698 -1.32 -0.04 27.94
N TYR A 699 -0.07 0.21 28.29
CA TYR A 699 0.91 -0.77 28.74
C TYR A 699 1.04 -0.69 30.26
N ALA A 700 0.87 -1.82 30.95
CA ALA A 700 0.81 -1.92 32.41
C ALA A 700 1.70 -3.04 32.96
N LYS A 701 1.66 -3.25 34.29
CA LYS A 701 2.54 -4.18 35.02
C LYS A 701 4.02 -4.01 34.65
N ILE A 702 4.43 -2.75 34.50
CA ILE A 702 5.76 -2.34 34.06
C ILE A 702 6.80 -2.68 35.14
N VAL A 703 7.86 -3.39 34.75
CA VAL A 703 8.93 -3.80 35.67
C VAL A 703 9.82 -2.61 36.02
N ASP A 704 9.92 -2.30 37.34
CA ASP A 704 10.85 -1.29 37.87
C ASP A 704 12.31 -1.71 37.61
N ARG A 705 12.92 -1.06 36.60
CA ARG A 705 14.34 -1.12 36.27
C ARG A 705 14.89 0.30 36.32
N LYS A 706 16.07 0.50 36.91
CA LYS A 706 16.68 1.84 37.10
C LYS A 706 17.96 2.02 36.30
N ASP A 707 18.25 1.02 35.48
CA ASP A 707 19.49 0.77 34.75
C ASP A 707 19.27 0.79 33.22
N SER A 708 18.04 0.97 32.73
CA SER A 708 17.72 1.17 31.31
C SER A 708 16.51 2.08 31.12
N ASP A 709 16.56 2.89 30.07
CA ASP A 709 15.48 3.72 29.53
C ASP A 709 14.33 2.90 28.92
N LYS A 710 14.55 1.60 28.67
CA LYS A 710 13.54 0.64 28.22
C LYS A 710 13.26 -0.41 29.30
N THR A 711 12.05 -0.93 29.32
CA THR A 711 11.66 -2.04 30.18
C THR A 711 10.49 -2.81 29.58
N TYR A 712 10.16 -3.96 30.16
CA TYR A 712 9.04 -4.79 29.71
C TYR A 712 7.76 -4.39 30.43
N ALA A 713 6.68 -4.24 29.67
CA ALA A 713 5.33 -4.17 30.19
C ALA A 713 4.71 -5.57 30.16
N ASN A 714 4.52 -6.19 31.32
CA ASN A 714 3.96 -7.54 31.41
C ASN A 714 2.46 -7.60 31.10
N CYS A 715 1.88 -6.51 30.61
CA CYS A 715 0.47 -6.39 30.25
C CYS A 715 0.27 -5.28 29.21
N ASP A 716 -0.53 -5.51 28.16
CA ASP A 716 -1.03 -4.42 27.31
C ASP A 716 -2.48 -4.63 26.81
N GLY A 717 -3.15 -3.52 26.47
CA GLY A 717 -4.49 -3.56 25.90
C GLY A 717 -4.85 -2.26 25.18
N GLU A 718 -5.75 -2.37 24.20
CA GLU A 718 -6.42 -1.21 23.63
C GLU A 718 -7.69 -0.94 24.44
N PHE A 719 -7.82 0.30 24.91
CA PHE A 719 -8.91 0.77 25.75
C PHE A 719 -9.70 1.86 25.03
N SER A 720 -11.00 1.90 25.26
CA SER A 720 -11.90 2.92 24.72
C SER A 720 -12.79 3.52 25.80
N TRP A 721 -13.13 4.80 25.68
CA TRP A 721 -14.07 5.48 26.57
C TRP A 721 -14.84 6.59 25.85
N PRO A 722 -16.05 6.97 26.29
CA PRO A 722 -16.81 8.06 25.68
C PRO A 722 -15.98 9.35 25.62
N SER A 723 -15.99 10.02 24.47
CA SER A 723 -15.13 11.18 24.20
C SER A 723 -15.35 12.31 25.21
N ASP A 724 -16.59 12.51 25.66
CA ASP A 724 -16.99 13.57 26.59
C ASP A 724 -16.39 13.47 28.01
N TYR A 725 -15.64 12.40 28.31
CA TYR A 725 -14.97 12.22 29.60
C TYR A 725 -13.72 13.12 29.68
N GLU A 726 -13.66 14.01 30.69
CA GLU A 726 -12.49 14.85 30.96
C GLU A 726 -11.36 14.10 31.69
N ASP A 727 -11.68 13.10 32.52
CA ASP A 727 -10.75 12.29 33.31
C ASP A 727 -11.16 10.79 33.29
N VAL A 728 -10.19 9.88 33.11
CA VAL A 728 -10.33 8.43 33.34
C VAL A 728 -9.18 7.90 34.20
N TYR A 729 -9.40 6.79 34.90
CA TYR A 729 -8.48 6.27 35.92
C TYR A 729 -8.15 4.81 35.68
N PHE A 730 -6.87 4.49 35.55
CA PHE A 730 -6.39 3.11 35.46
C PHE A 730 -6.23 2.49 36.86
N GLY A 731 -6.90 1.36 37.07
CA GLY A 731 -6.97 0.62 38.34
C GLY A 731 -5.83 -0.37 38.58
N GLU A 732 -5.69 -0.83 39.83
CA GLU A 732 -4.72 -1.88 40.22
C GLU A 732 -5.09 -3.26 39.65
N ASP A 733 -6.37 -3.45 39.34
CA ASP A 733 -6.93 -4.59 38.62
C ASP A 733 -6.71 -4.52 37.10
N ASN A 734 -6.08 -3.44 36.60
CA ASN A 734 -5.70 -3.22 35.20
C ASN A 734 -6.89 -2.92 34.26
N LYS A 735 -7.94 -2.30 34.80
CA LYS A 735 -9.11 -1.76 34.07
C LYS A 735 -9.11 -0.23 34.04
N LEU A 736 -9.99 0.35 33.21
CA LEU A 736 -10.32 1.78 33.25
C LEU A 736 -11.61 2.07 34.03
N TYR A 737 -11.62 3.22 34.69
CA TYR A 737 -12.73 3.76 35.48
C TYR A 737 -13.04 5.22 35.13
N ASP A 738 -14.31 5.62 35.25
CA ASP A 738 -14.73 7.02 35.16
C ASP A 738 -14.40 7.80 36.46
N SER A 739 -14.65 9.11 36.45
CA SER A 739 -14.46 10.00 37.61
C SER A 739 -15.42 9.74 38.80
N LYS A 740 -16.31 8.74 38.69
CA LYS A 740 -17.21 8.24 39.74
C LYS A 740 -16.84 6.82 40.19
N SER A 741 -15.67 6.32 39.76
CA SER A 741 -15.18 4.95 39.99
C SER A 741 -16.08 3.85 39.40
N GLN A 742 -16.76 4.12 38.30
CA GLN A 742 -17.52 3.11 37.52
C GLN A 742 -16.63 2.54 36.42
N GLU A 743 -16.62 1.21 36.27
CA GLU A 743 -15.83 0.51 35.25
C GLU A 743 -16.27 0.93 33.83
N ILE A 744 -15.32 1.34 33.00
CA ILE A 744 -15.60 1.72 31.61
C ILE A 744 -15.57 0.48 30.73
N LYS A 745 -16.71 0.20 30.09
CA LYS A 745 -16.94 -0.94 29.22
C LYS A 745 -16.89 -0.56 27.74
N THR A 746 -16.68 -1.54 26.86
CA THR A 746 -16.82 -1.35 25.40
C THR A 746 -18.27 -1.01 25.02
N ASP A 747 -18.53 -0.61 23.78
CA ASP A 747 -19.90 -0.39 23.29
C ASP A 747 -20.78 -1.65 23.28
N GLN A 748 -20.13 -2.83 23.30
CA GLN A 748 -20.80 -4.13 23.41
C GLN A 748 -21.10 -4.50 24.89
N GLY A 749 -20.73 -3.63 25.85
CA GLY A 749 -20.89 -3.86 27.29
C GLY A 749 -19.78 -4.74 27.90
N GLU A 750 -18.74 -5.04 27.13
CA GLU A 750 -17.66 -5.94 27.57
C GLU A 750 -16.68 -5.23 28.50
N GLU A 751 -16.06 -6.02 29.36
CA GLU A 751 -15.08 -5.58 30.34
C GLU A 751 -13.73 -5.27 29.67
N GLN A 752 -13.21 -4.07 29.87
CA GLN A 752 -11.92 -3.67 29.31
C GLN A 752 -10.81 -3.95 30.33
N VAL A 753 -10.10 -5.07 30.15
CA VAL A 753 -8.94 -5.49 30.94
C VAL A 753 -7.70 -5.51 30.05
N CYS A 754 -6.58 -5.08 30.60
CA CYS A 754 -5.27 -5.24 29.99
C CYS A 754 -4.88 -6.73 29.92
N ASN A 755 -4.33 -7.20 28.79
CA ASN A 755 -3.99 -8.61 28.56
C ASN A 755 -2.60 -8.92 29.13
N ASP A 756 -2.49 -9.95 29.98
CA ASP A 756 -1.22 -10.36 30.57
C ASP A 756 -0.32 -11.12 29.59
N HIS A 757 0.95 -10.72 29.56
CA HIS A 757 2.00 -11.33 28.74
C HIS A 757 2.89 -12.26 29.57
N THR A 758 3.48 -13.26 28.93
CA THR A 758 4.62 -13.98 29.52
C THR A 758 5.90 -13.15 29.36
N ASN A 759 6.90 -13.39 30.22
CA ASN A 759 8.19 -12.67 30.18
C ASN A 759 8.93 -12.76 28.83
N ASN A 760 8.55 -13.69 27.94
CA ASN A 760 9.18 -13.87 26.63
C ASN A 760 8.52 -13.03 25.51
N ASP A 761 7.24 -12.66 25.70
CA ASP A 761 6.39 -12.05 24.67
C ASP A 761 6.03 -10.59 25.01
N ALA A 762 6.33 -10.16 26.23
CA ALA A 762 6.01 -8.84 26.76
C ALA A 762 6.58 -7.70 25.88
N PRO A 763 5.77 -6.68 25.51
CA PRO A 763 6.25 -5.55 24.74
C PRO A 763 7.27 -4.71 25.50
N LEU A 764 8.33 -4.31 24.79
CA LEU A 764 9.34 -3.36 25.26
C LEU A 764 8.80 -1.93 25.13
N VAL A 765 8.85 -1.16 26.22
CA VAL A 765 8.32 0.21 26.31
C VAL A 765 9.32 1.17 26.93
N ASP A 766 9.13 2.47 26.70
CA ASP A 766 9.85 3.53 27.42
C ASP A 766 9.59 3.41 28.93
N ASN A 767 10.65 3.47 29.74
CA ASN A 767 10.61 3.13 31.15
C ASN A 767 10.24 4.35 32.02
N PRO A 768 9.04 4.40 32.64
CA PRO A 768 8.61 5.52 33.46
C PRO A 768 9.38 5.66 34.80
N TYR A 769 10.12 4.61 35.21
CA TYR A 769 10.96 4.60 36.40
C TYR A 769 12.41 5.03 36.14
N PHE A 770 12.80 5.23 34.87
CA PHE A 770 14.15 5.62 34.50
C PHE A 770 14.37 7.13 34.60
N TYR A 771 15.51 7.52 35.18
CA TYR A 771 15.95 8.91 35.24
C TYR A 771 17.45 8.98 34.91
N GLU A 772 17.79 9.78 33.91
CA GLU A 772 19.16 10.26 33.72
C GLU A 772 19.53 11.13 34.94
N ASN A 773 20.68 10.86 35.56
CA ASN A 773 21.19 11.56 36.76
C ASN A 773 22.30 12.55 36.41
#